data_AF-A0A4R3Z0V9-F1
#
_entry.id   AF-A0A4R3Z0V9-F1
#
_cell.length_a   1.000
_cell.length_b   1.000
_cell.length_c   1.000
_cell.angle_alpha   90.00
_cell.angle_beta   90.00
_cell.angle_gamma   90.00
#
_symmetry.space_group_name_H-M   'P 1'
#
loop_
_entity.id
_entity.type
_entity.pdbx_description
1 polymer ?
#
loop_
_entity_poly.entity_id
_entity_poly.type
_entity_poly.pdbx_seq_one_letter_code
_entity_poly.pdbx_strand_id
1 'polypeptide(L)'
;MKFFKRLICFLISALFLMNIVAPMRVYAADSKDVNSYISELIAYYRDYQNDAETDIIRTLEEIKKIDETKYESWKQIMDFWNEVNQKNFVNTSVLPDGLPNDDSLCIIVLGFALNSDGTMKQELINRLQVGLDSAKKYPNSYIAVTGGGTAANNPNVTEGGLMGQWLLDHGLDEKRLIVENKAPDTVGNAKNTYKILNTNYPQVKSLAMVTSDYHVPRGSVIFFTQCLLSAYEAGNKPLQMISNAGCITGSSGYESISLQASGVSSVAGVSAAGKLELSKLNGLIISQESPYVANKDLKLKVEAQYNSRFSRDVSHLIKVTHFDPTKGPEQIITLSYKENGIEIVTDFQLSEISKEVCDNTYLKDYVTEIEKMELGIYTKESVNALINAIQKSKEILNSGNSASKEEIDLAYQQLNKAVNELVELVNIAYKMNVDANCNQKNAYKINDGVKNTSNYWASENNGNVASKDAEFIIDLDGVYNLEHIVVYPYWGGQRIYQYELYGSDDKISWVKIGENISENYATQNGFNHEINTDKSFSYIKLKGIKTMVVGRPDINNIHIVELEVFGQEKNNLAYLKPVTSSSTDNSASSSSNSKNIQVVDGNRQTYWDAGVYSKNPWIIVDLQDVYLLDKLNVITYWARNDRYYYYDIYTSIDGEDYKPLYSKTEGTEKSTIFGENIDISHQETYARYVKLIGKYDSANASFHLNQLRVYGKEVIKEADYTMVDEVIAKANQLNREQYTQTSLSKLDQAIDEVVRNKKIYEQEVVDGYVVLIEKALNELQYKSADYSQVEMAIKKANDINRNLYTKDSLKILDQAINAVEKNLNITKQEEVNIMANTIEKALNELQYKSADYSQVETAIKKANDINRNLYTEDSLKILDQAINAVEKDLNITKQKEVDAMADAIEKAIATLTKKEIPDINVNPVVPINPDVSNNNVETNDNTTIAFYIGTIIITVLATGVVLVKKREEY
;
A
#
# COMPACT_ATOMS: atom_id res chain seq x y z
N MET A 1 -35.95 29.02 51.14
CA MET A 1 -36.12 29.14 49.67
C MET A 1 -34.77 29.23 48.96
N LYS A 2 -33.99 28.14 48.98
CA LYS A 2 -32.70 27.99 48.27
C LYS A 2 -32.67 26.61 47.57
N PHE A 3 -33.73 26.30 46.81
CA PHE A 3 -33.87 25.01 46.11
C PHE A 3 -34.43 25.12 44.68
N PHE A 4 -34.40 26.31 44.06
CA PHE A 4 -34.98 26.52 42.71
C PHE A 4 -34.13 27.40 41.77
N LYS A 5 -32.80 27.40 41.92
CA LYS A 5 -31.88 28.15 41.02
C LYS A 5 -30.62 27.36 40.58
N ARG A 6 -30.67 26.03 40.56
CA ARG A 6 -29.60 25.18 39.98
C ARG A 6 -30.08 24.18 38.92
N LEU A 7 -31.31 24.34 38.39
CA LEU A 7 -31.91 23.41 37.41
C LEU A 7 -32.14 24.04 36.00
N ILE A 8 -31.48 25.14 35.64
CA ILE A 8 -31.61 25.78 34.30
C ILE A 8 -30.24 26.08 33.68
N CYS A 9 -29.22 25.27 33.98
CA CYS A 9 -27.92 25.33 33.27
C CYS A 9 -27.39 23.95 32.86
N PHE A 10 -28.24 22.92 32.81
CA PHE A 10 -27.85 21.56 32.38
C PHE A 10 -28.85 20.93 31.39
N LEU A 11 -29.56 21.76 30.62
CA LEU A 11 -30.55 21.33 29.61
C LEU A 11 -30.39 22.01 28.23
N ILE A 12 -29.20 22.54 27.93
CA ILE A 12 -28.81 23.00 26.57
C ILE A 12 -27.50 22.30 26.15
N SER A 13 -27.34 21.03 26.54
CA SER A 13 -26.15 20.22 26.18
C SER A 13 -26.50 18.76 25.89
N ALA A 14 -27.78 18.45 25.67
CA ALA A 14 -28.27 17.07 25.48
C ALA A 14 -29.46 16.96 24.51
N LEU A 15 -29.55 17.84 23.51
CA LEU A 15 -30.57 17.79 22.45
C LEU A 15 -29.94 17.90 21.04
N PHE A 16 -28.73 17.37 20.88
CA PHE A 16 -28.08 17.18 19.57
C PHE A 16 -27.60 15.74 19.36
N LEU A 17 -28.31 14.75 19.93
CA LEU A 17 -28.05 13.33 19.70
C LEU A 17 -29.38 12.59 19.77
N MET A 18 -30.08 12.52 18.63
CA MET A 18 -31.00 11.45 18.20
C MET A 18 -31.83 11.96 17.01
N ASN A 19 -31.17 12.17 15.87
CA ASN A 19 -31.76 11.78 14.60
C ASN A 19 -31.01 10.53 14.19
N ILE A 20 -31.70 9.39 14.15
CA ILE A 20 -31.20 8.17 13.50
C ILE A 20 -31.24 8.47 12.01
N VAL A 21 -30.24 9.22 11.54
CA VAL A 21 -29.78 9.15 10.16
C VAL A 21 -29.06 7.81 10.11
N ALA A 22 -29.59 6.86 9.33
CA ALA A 22 -28.83 5.66 8.95
C ALA A 22 -27.41 6.12 8.59
N PRO A 23 -26.34 5.46 9.08
CA PRO A 23 -24.99 5.94 8.83
C PRO A 23 -24.83 6.10 7.32
N MET A 24 -24.84 7.35 6.87
CA MET A 24 -24.33 7.70 5.56
C MET A 24 -22.92 7.16 5.63
N ARG A 25 -22.62 6.12 4.86
CA ARG A 25 -21.24 5.78 4.57
C ARG A 25 -20.66 7.07 4.05
N VAL A 26 -19.92 7.77 4.89
CA VAL A 26 -18.84 8.62 4.42
C VAL A 26 -18.01 7.62 3.65
N TYR A 27 -18.17 7.61 2.33
CA TYR A 27 -17.14 7.09 1.47
C TYR A 27 -15.90 7.81 1.95
N ALA A 28 -15.01 7.10 2.66
CA ALA A 28 -13.64 7.54 2.75
C ALA A 28 -13.25 7.72 1.29
N ALA A 29 -13.08 8.97 0.85
CA ALA A 29 -12.46 9.21 -0.43
C ALA A 29 -11.13 8.45 -0.36
N ASP A 30 -10.92 7.52 -1.28
CA ASP A 30 -9.64 6.81 -1.39
C ASP A 30 -8.54 7.86 -1.25
N SER A 31 -7.71 7.74 -0.20
CA SER A 31 -6.68 8.73 0.05
C SER A 31 -5.68 8.63 -1.09
N LYS A 32 -5.77 9.55 -2.04
CA LYS A 32 -4.84 9.63 -3.18
C LYS A 32 -3.42 9.68 -2.66
N ASP A 33 -2.53 8.95 -3.32
CA ASP A 33 -1.11 9.00 -3.02
C ASP A 33 -0.49 10.33 -3.48
N VAL A 34 0.74 10.60 -3.03
CA VAL A 34 1.46 11.83 -3.38
C VAL A 34 1.68 11.97 -4.89
N ASN A 35 1.89 10.86 -5.61
CA ASN A 35 2.16 10.87 -7.05
C ASN A 35 0.92 11.25 -7.86
N SER A 36 -0.27 10.90 -7.36
CA SER A 36 -1.56 11.32 -7.91
C SER A 36 -1.71 12.84 -7.82
N TYR A 37 -1.38 13.46 -6.68
CA TYR A 37 -1.43 14.92 -6.55
C TYR A 37 -0.36 15.62 -7.40
N ILE A 38 0.84 15.05 -7.52
CA ILE A 38 1.87 15.56 -8.43
C ILE A 38 1.36 15.50 -9.89
N SER A 39 0.72 14.40 -10.27
CA SER A 39 0.11 14.24 -11.59
C SER A 39 -0.95 15.31 -11.87
N GLU A 40 -1.73 15.68 -10.86
CA GLU A 40 -2.72 16.78 -10.93
C GLU A 40 -2.04 18.15 -11.05
N LEU A 41 -1.00 18.45 -10.28
CA LEU A 41 -0.24 19.71 -10.40
C LEU A 41 0.24 19.96 -11.83
N ILE A 42 0.82 18.92 -12.43
CA ILE A 42 1.32 18.98 -13.81
C ILE A 42 0.16 19.24 -14.78
N ALA A 43 -0.98 18.56 -14.61
CA ALA A 43 -2.14 18.74 -15.48
C ALA A 43 -2.75 20.15 -15.35
N TYR A 44 -2.89 20.65 -14.12
CA TYR A 44 -3.38 22.00 -13.85
C TYR A 44 -2.51 23.06 -14.53
N TYR A 45 -1.18 23.00 -14.34
CA TYR A 45 -0.28 23.96 -14.98
C TYR A 45 -0.26 23.79 -16.51
N ARG A 46 -0.28 22.55 -17.02
CA ARG A 46 -0.33 22.24 -18.46
C ARG A 46 -1.50 22.93 -19.16
N ASP A 47 -2.68 22.80 -18.57
CA ASP A 47 -3.94 23.15 -19.24
C ASP A 47 -4.34 24.61 -19.00
N TYR A 48 -3.95 25.19 -17.86
CA TYR A 48 -4.48 26.47 -17.38
C TYR A 48 -3.42 27.48 -16.94
N GLN A 49 -2.19 27.06 -16.65
CA GLN A 49 -1.10 27.92 -16.17
C GLN A 49 -1.55 28.80 -14.99
N ASN A 50 -1.60 30.13 -15.16
CA ASN A 50 -1.98 31.09 -14.13
C ASN A 50 -3.45 30.95 -13.67
N ASP A 51 -4.34 30.49 -14.55
CA ASP A 51 -5.77 30.32 -14.20
C ASP A 51 -5.97 29.16 -13.19
N ALA A 52 -4.96 28.28 -13.01
CA ALA A 52 -4.96 27.21 -12.03
C ALA A 52 -4.31 27.55 -10.69
N GLU A 53 -4.02 28.83 -10.38
CA GLU A 53 -3.35 29.22 -9.13
C GLU A 53 -4.00 28.59 -7.89
N THR A 54 -5.33 28.70 -7.76
CA THR A 54 -6.11 28.11 -6.65
C THR A 54 -5.93 26.61 -6.55
N ASP A 55 -6.00 25.91 -7.69
CA ASP A 55 -5.88 24.45 -7.73
C ASP A 55 -4.46 23.97 -7.47
N ILE A 56 -3.43 24.71 -7.92
CA ILE A 56 -2.04 24.44 -7.62
C ILE A 56 -1.77 24.60 -6.12
N ILE A 57 -2.22 25.70 -5.51
CA ILE A 57 -2.08 25.93 -4.06
C ILE A 57 -2.76 24.80 -3.27
N ARG A 58 -4.03 24.51 -3.58
CA ARG A 58 -4.80 23.44 -2.95
C ARG A 58 -4.07 22.09 -3.05
N THR A 59 -3.59 21.76 -4.24
CA THR A 59 -2.93 20.47 -4.49
C THR A 59 -1.58 20.38 -3.77
N LEU A 60 -0.81 21.47 -3.72
CA LEU A 60 0.41 21.55 -2.91
C LEU A 60 0.12 21.37 -1.41
N GLU A 61 -0.97 21.92 -0.89
CA GLU A 61 -1.36 21.71 0.51
C GLU A 61 -1.72 20.25 0.81
N GLU A 62 -2.37 19.54 -0.12
CA GLU A 62 -2.61 18.09 0.03
C GLU A 62 -1.29 17.30 0.00
N ILE A 63 -0.36 17.64 -0.88
CA ILE A 63 0.99 17.04 -0.87
C ILE A 63 1.66 17.28 0.48
N LYS A 64 1.59 18.49 1.03
CA LYS A 64 2.22 18.84 2.32
C LYS A 64 1.71 17.98 3.47
N LYS A 65 0.42 17.62 3.48
CA LYS A 65 -0.17 16.74 4.50
C LYS A 65 0.39 15.32 4.45
N ILE A 66 0.87 14.88 3.28
CA ILE A 66 1.35 13.51 3.03
C ILE A 66 2.87 13.44 3.11
N ASP A 67 3.56 14.36 2.43
CA ASP A 67 5.01 14.38 2.30
C ASP A 67 5.51 15.83 2.17
N GLU A 68 6.03 16.36 3.28
CA GLU A 68 6.57 17.72 3.36
C GLU A 68 7.80 17.92 2.45
N THR A 69 8.59 16.87 2.21
CA THR A 69 9.77 16.95 1.34
C THR A 69 9.34 17.08 -0.13
N LYS A 70 8.36 16.28 -0.55
CA LYS A 70 7.76 16.42 -1.87
C LYS A 70 7.10 17.77 -2.04
N TYR A 71 6.39 18.28 -1.03
CA TYR A 71 5.82 19.63 -1.05
C TYR A 71 6.89 20.69 -1.35
N GLU A 72 7.99 20.71 -0.61
CA GLU A 72 9.05 21.70 -0.81
C GLU A 72 9.69 21.61 -2.21
N SER A 73 9.91 20.39 -2.70
CA SER A 73 10.45 20.18 -4.05
C SER A 73 9.47 20.62 -5.14
N TRP A 74 8.19 20.27 -5.03
CA TRP A 74 7.18 20.58 -6.04
C TRP A 74 6.75 22.04 -6.02
N LYS A 75 6.73 22.68 -4.85
CA LYS A 75 6.56 24.12 -4.76
C LYS A 75 7.66 24.84 -5.56
N GLN A 76 8.93 24.48 -5.36
CA GLN A 76 10.04 25.05 -6.13
C GLN A 76 9.94 24.76 -7.63
N ILE A 77 9.51 23.55 -8.02
CA ILE A 77 9.29 23.20 -9.42
C ILE A 77 8.17 24.06 -10.02
N MET A 78 7.04 24.25 -9.33
CA MET A 78 5.94 25.10 -9.82
C MET A 78 6.35 26.56 -9.92
N ASP A 79 7.05 27.08 -8.91
CA ASP A 79 7.57 28.46 -8.90
C ASP A 79 8.52 28.68 -10.10
N PHE A 80 9.48 27.77 -10.32
CA PHE A 80 10.42 27.86 -11.42
C PHE A 80 9.77 27.63 -12.79
N TRP A 81 8.82 26.68 -12.88
CA TRP A 81 8.09 26.43 -14.13
C TRP A 81 7.23 27.64 -14.52
N ASN A 82 6.67 28.35 -13.55
CA ASN A 82 6.02 29.64 -13.80
C ASN A 82 7.00 30.71 -14.27
N GLU A 83 8.19 30.76 -13.66
CA GLU A 83 9.26 31.70 -14.04
C GLU A 83 9.72 31.50 -15.49
N VAL A 84 9.98 30.26 -15.92
CA VAL A 84 10.53 29.99 -17.26
C VAL A 84 9.59 30.40 -18.40
N ASN A 85 8.29 30.52 -18.11
CA ASN A 85 7.27 30.92 -19.07
C ASN A 85 6.93 32.42 -19.00
N GLN A 86 7.65 33.21 -18.20
CA GLN A 86 7.53 34.67 -18.21
C GLN A 86 8.23 35.29 -19.42
N LYS A 87 7.69 36.39 -19.93
CA LYS A 87 8.13 37.07 -21.16
C LYS A 87 9.63 37.42 -21.22
N ASN A 88 10.28 37.62 -20.07
CA ASN A 88 11.67 38.09 -19.99
C ASN A 88 12.66 37.01 -19.49
N PHE A 89 12.26 35.74 -19.45
CA PHE A 89 13.13 34.68 -18.93
C PHE A 89 14.31 34.35 -19.87
N VAL A 90 14.08 34.40 -21.18
CA VAL A 90 15.06 33.95 -22.19
C VAL A 90 16.05 35.06 -22.53
N ASN A 91 17.33 34.87 -22.20
CA ASN A 91 18.42 35.69 -22.75
C ASN A 91 18.79 35.18 -24.15
N THR A 92 19.43 36.00 -24.98
CA THR A 92 19.83 35.59 -26.34
C THR A 92 21.28 35.91 -26.64
N SER A 93 21.85 35.22 -27.64
CA SER A 93 23.20 35.43 -28.19
C SER A 93 24.38 35.01 -27.30
N VAL A 94 24.39 35.36 -26.02
CA VAL A 94 25.44 34.98 -25.05
C VAL A 94 24.87 35.02 -23.63
N LEU A 95 25.46 34.27 -22.69
CA LEU A 95 25.07 34.35 -21.28
C LEU A 95 25.21 35.78 -20.71
N PRO A 96 24.26 36.23 -19.85
CA PRO A 96 24.27 37.55 -19.22
C PRO A 96 25.45 37.71 -18.25
N ASP A 97 25.75 38.95 -17.83
CA ASP A 97 26.82 39.22 -16.84
C ASP A 97 26.47 38.69 -15.43
N GLY A 98 27.47 38.61 -14.55
CA GLY A 98 27.27 38.31 -13.13
C GLY A 98 27.28 36.82 -12.72
N LEU A 99 27.52 35.91 -13.66
CA LEU A 99 27.67 34.47 -13.35
C LEU A 99 29.07 34.12 -12.80
N PRO A 100 29.23 33.01 -12.06
CA PRO A 100 30.54 32.53 -11.60
C PRO A 100 31.51 32.29 -12.78
N ASN A 101 32.76 32.71 -12.61
CA ASN A 101 33.83 32.49 -13.60
C ASN A 101 34.92 31.58 -13.03
N ASP A 102 34.49 30.39 -12.61
CA ASP A 102 35.31 29.31 -12.07
C ASP A 102 34.67 27.96 -12.40
N ASP A 103 35.25 26.88 -11.88
CA ASP A 103 34.86 25.50 -12.14
C ASP A 103 33.56 25.08 -11.42
N SER A 104 32.92 26.00 -10.69
CA SER A 104 31.59 25.80 -10.11
C SER A 104 30.45 26.00 -11.11
N LEU A 105 30.70 26.66 -12.25
CA LEU A 105 29.74 26.84 -13.34
C LEU A 105 29.95 25.80 -14.46
N CYS A 106 28.85 25.20 -14.92
CA CYS A 106 28.82 24.41 -16.15
C CYS A 106 27.79 24.97 -17.14
N ILE A 107 28.25 25.30 -18.35
CA ILE A 107 27.41 25.73 -19.46
C ILE A 107 26.90 24.48 -20.18
N ILE A 108 25.60 24.26 -20.24
CA ILE A 108 25.00 23.08 -20.85
C ILE A 108 24.47 23.45 -22.24
N VAL A 109 25.01 22.85 -23.29
CA VAL A 109 24.54 23.05 -24.67
C VAL A 109 23.74 21.83 -25.12
N LEU A 110 22.46 22.02 -25.45
CA LEU A 110 21.58 20.94 -25.91
C LEU A 110 21.72 20.67 -27.42
N GLY A 111 21.78 19.40 -27.78
CA GLY A 111 21.78 18.90 -29.14
C GLY A 111 20.51 19.21 -29.94
N PHE A 112 20.57 18.98 -31.24
CA PHE A 112 19.47 19.18 -32.18
C PHE A 112 19.59 18.17 -33.32
N ALA A 113 18.44 17.59 -33.71
CA ALA A 113 18.36 16.47 -34.65
C ALA A 113 19.29 16.64 -35.86
N LEU A 114 20.18 15.68 -36.07
CA LEU A 114 21.10 15.66 -37.21
C LEU A 114 20.35 15.51 -38.54
N ASN A 115 21.06 15.75 -39.65
CA ASN A 115 20.62 15.30 -40.96
C ASN A 115 20.69 13.76 -41.04
N SER A 116 19.98 13.18 -42.00
CA SER A 116 19.94 11.72 -42.18
C SER A 116 21.32 11.09 -42.41
N ASP A 117 22.26 11.83 -42.99
CA ASP A 117 23.65 11.44 -43.24
C ASP A 117 24.58 11.59 -42.01
N GLY A 118 24.10 12.17 -40.91
CA GLY A 118 24.88 12.44 -39.70
C GLY A 118 25.53 13.82 -39.66
N THR A 119 25.31 14.69 -40.64
CA THR A 119 25.83 16.07 -40.59
C THR A 119 25.02 16.97 -39.65
N MET A 120 25.68 17.95 -39.01
CA MET A 120 25.01 18.92 -38.13
C MET A 120 24.18 19.91 -38.95
N LYS A 121 22.95 20.20 -38.47
CA LYS A 121 22.12 21.28 -39.02
C LYS A 121 22.61 22.65 -38.57
N GLN A 122 22.27 23.69 -39.32
CA GLN A 122 22.65 25.06 -39.00
C GLN A 122 22.19 25.51 -37.61
N GLU A 123 21.01 25.09 -37.16
CA GLU A 123 20.52 25.40 -35.82
C GLU A 123 21.43 24.82 -34.72
N LEU A 124 21.93 23.59 -34.89
CA LEU A 124 22.88 22.98 -33.95
C LEU A 124 24.19 23.78 -33.89
N ILE A 125 24.70 24.20 -35.05
CA ILE A 125 25.89 25.05 -35.15
C ILE A 125 25.65 26.39 -34.45
N ASN A 126 24.49 27.00 -34.63
CA ASN A 126 24.13 28.27 -33.97
C ASN A 126 24.08 28.11 -32.44
N ARG A 127 23.54 27.00 -31.93
CA ARG A 127 23.57 26.67 -30.48
C ARG A 127 25.01 26.54 -29.97
N LEU A 128 25.87 25.86 -30.71
CA LEU A 128 27.30 25.71 -30.37
C LEU A 128 28.02 27.05 -30.38
N GLN A 129 27.71 27.95 -31.31
CA GLN A 129 28.29 29.28 -31.35
C GLN A 129 27.94 30.09 -30.09
N VAL A 130 26.67 30.09 -29.67
CA VAL A 130 26.24 30.73 -28.41
C VAL A 130 26.94 30.11 -27.20
N GLY A 131 27.08 28.78 -27.19
CA GLY A 131 27.80 28.05 -26.15
C GLY A 131 29.27 28.42 -26.08
N LEU A 132 29.95 28.50 -27.22
CA LEU A 132 31.36 28.88 -27.33
C LEU A 132 31.59 30.34 -26.91
N ASP A 133 30.73 31.26 -27.36
CA ASP A 133 30.87 32.68 -27.00
C ASP A 133 30.60 32.90 -25.50
N SER A 134 29.69 32.12 -24.92
CA SER A 134 29.47 32.07 -23.48
C SER A 134 30.68 31.48 -22.74
N ALA A 135 31.31 30.43 -23.27
CA ALA A 135 32.52 29.81 -22.70
C ALA A 135 33.78 30.70 -22.83
N LYS A 136 33.84 31.60 -23.82
CA LYS A 136 34.87 32.66 -23.93
C LYS A 136 34.67 33.75 -22.88
N LYS A 137 33.40 34.11 -22.61
CA LYS A 137 33.05 35.08 -21.57
C LYS A 137 33.33 34.56 -20.16
N TYR A 138 33.15 33.25 -19.95
CA TYR A 138 33.43 32.54 -18.70
C TYR A 138 34.58 31.53 -18.91
N PRO A 139 35.85 31.98 -19.04
CA PRO A 139 36.95 31.12 -19.45
C PRO A 139 37.32 30.01 -18.46
N ASN A 140 36.85 30.06 -17.22
CA ASN A 140 37.16 29.04 -16.20
C ASN A 140 36.01 28.06 -15.94
N SER A 141 34.87 28.19 -16.63
CA SER A 141 33.71 27.29 -16.46
C SER A 141 33.87 25.99 -17.26
N TYR A 142 33.18 24.93 -16.85
CA TYR A 142 32.97 23.76 -17.71
C TYR A 142 31.93 24.05 -18.79
N ILE A 143 31.99 23.30 -19.88
CA ILE A 143 30.95 23.25 -20.89
C ILE A 143 30.59 21.79 -21.17
N ALA A 144 29.32 21.44 -20.98
CA ALA A 144 28.80 20.13 -21.29
C ALA A 144 27.94 20.20 -22.55
N VAL A 145 28.19 19.31 -23.49
CA VAL A 145 27.34 19.08 -24.67
C VAL A 145 26.60 17.77 -24.50
N THR A 146 25.32 17.74 -24.89
CA THR A 146 24.46 16.57 -24.66
C THR A 146 23.57 16.27 -25.86
N GLY A 147 23.49 14.99 -26.24
CA GLY A 147 22.61 14.48 -27.30
C GLY A 147 23.11 13.19 -27.96
N GLY A 148 22.20 12.25 -28.22
CA GLY A 148 22.48 10.92 -28.76
C GLY A 148 22.42 10.83 -30.28
N GLY A 149 22.27 9.60 -30.79
CA GLY A 149 22.21 9.33 -32.23
C GLY A 149 20.82 9.61 -32.80
N THR A 150 20.70 10.64 -33.64
CA THR A 150 19.43 11.05 -34.28
C THR A 150 19.42 10.87 -35.80
N ALA A 151 20.55 10.47 -36.41
CA ALA A 151 20.68 10.29 -37.86
C ALA A 151 20.22 8.89 -38.31
N ALA A 152 19.12 8.83 -39.08
CA ALA A 152 18.52 7.57 -39.54
C ALA A 152 19.48 6.66 -40.33
N ASN A 153 20.37 7.23 -41.17
CA ASN A 153 21.31 6.44 -41.99
C ASN A 153 22.70 6.33 -41.36
N ASN A 154 22.91 6.89 -40.17
CA ASN A 154 24.19 6.83 -39.48
C ASN A 154 24.01 6.86 -37.95
N PRO A 155 23.42 5.81 -37.35
CA PRO A 155 23.04 5.80 -35.93
C PRO A 155 24.23 5.81 -34.97
N ASN A 156 25.45 5.52 -35.44
CA ASN A 156 26.67 5.54 -34.64
C ASN A 156 27.19 6.97 -34.39
N VAL A 157 26.73 7.95 -35.18
CA VAL A 157 27.07 9.36 -34.99
C VAL A 157 26.06 10.00 -34.06
N THR A 158 26.57 10.71 -33.05
CA THR A 158 25.78 11.32 -31.99
C THR A 158 25.94 12.83 -32.00
N GLU A 159 24.90 13.55 -31.60
CA GLU A 159 24.92 15.00 -31.49
C GLU A 159 26.03 15.46 -30.54
N GLY A 160 26.06 14.93 -29.31
CA GLY A 160 27.07 15.29 -28.31
C GLY A 160 28.49 15.01 -28.76
N GLY A 161 28.73 13.91 -29.49
CA GLY A 161 30.04 13.60 -30.06
C GLY A 161 30.50 14.65 -31.08
N LEU A 162 29.63 15.01 -32.03
CA LEU A 162 29.94 16.03 -33.05
C LEU A 162 30.08 17.43 -32.44
N MET A 163 29.21 17.77 -31.50
CA MET A 163 29.25 19.04 -30.77
C MET A 163 30.57 19.20 -30.00
N GLY A 164 31.02 18.15 -29.32
CA GLY A 164 32.28 18.15 -28.58
C GLY A 164 33.46 18.37 -29.51
N GLN A 165 33.53 17.60 -30.61
CA GLN A 165 34.60 17.77 -31.60
C GLN A 165 34.60 19.18 -32.19
N TRP A 166 33.42 19.71 -32.54
CA TRP A 166 33.31 21.06 -33.08
C TRP A 166 33.85 22.11 -32.11
N LEU A 167 33.55 22.01 -30.81
CA LEU A 167 34.07 22.96 -29.82
C LEU A 167 35.60 22.90 -29.68
N LEU A 168 36.20 21.71 -29.72
CA LEU A 168 37.66 21.53 -29.70
C LEU A 168 38.31 22.16 -30.94
N ASP A 169 37.75 21.92 -32.12
CA ASP A 169 38.22 22.49 -33.39
C ASP A 169 38.15 24.02 -33.39
N HIS A 170 37.26 24.61 -32.58
CA HIS A 170 37.10 26.06 -32.42
C HIS A 170 37.81 26.63 -31.18
N GLY A 171 38.75 25.88 -30.62
CA GLY A 171 39.72 26.38 -29.63
C GLY A 171 39.27 26.30 -28.17
N LEU A 172 38.26 25.49 -27.84
CA LEU A 172 37.94 25.17 -26.45
C LEU A 172 39.03 24.25 -25.85
N ASP A 173 39.47 24.55 -24.63
CA ASP A 173 40.36 23.66 -23.88
C ASP A 173 39.66 22.33 -23.56
N GLU A 174 40.27 21.21 -23.97
CA GLU A 174 39.77 19.85 -23.76
C GLU A 174 39.44 19.57 -22.29
N LYS A 175 40.19 20.15 -21.34
CA LYS A 175 39.95 19.96 -19.90
C LYS A 175 38.63 20.55 -19.42
N ARG A 176 38.03 21.46 -20.19
CA ARG A 176 36.75 22.12 -19.86
C ARG A 176 35.56 21.40 -20.49
N LEU A 177 35.79 20.54 -21.48
CA LEU A 177 34.72 19.91 -22.24
C LEU A 177 34.20 18.65 -21.54
N ILE A 178 32.88 18.55 -21.42
CA ILE A 178 32.16 17.37 -20.95
C ILE A 178 31.24 16.91 -22.08
N VAL A 179 31.29 15.63 -22.44
CA VAL A 179 30.47 15.08 -23.54
C VAL A 179 29.51 14.02 -23.00
N GLU A 180 28.21 14.27 -23.14
CA GLU A 180 27.13 13.29 -23.01
C GLU A 180 26.63 12.96 -24.41
N ASN A 181 26.67 11.68 -24.80
CA ASN A 181 26.37 11.27 -26.17
C ASN A 181 25.39 10.09 -26.27
N LYS A 182 24.60 9.85 -25.23
CA LYS A 182 23.68 8.70 -25.14
C LYS A 182 22.22 9.11 -25.01
N ALA A 183 21.92 10.39 -24.78
CA ALA A 183 20.55 10.86 -24.57
C ALA A 183 19.68 10.74 -25.84
N PRO A 184 18.56 9.99 -25.81
CA PRO A 184 17.66 9.89 -26.97
C PRO A 184 16.75 11.12 -27.13
N ASP A 185 16.59 11.93 -26.09
CA ASP A 185 15.67 13.06 -26.03
C ASP A 185 16.08 14.09 -24.95
N THR A 186 15.28 15.15 -24.77
CA THR A 186 15.52 16.21 -23.77
C THR A 186 15.51 15.71 -22.32
N VAL A 187 14.74 14.65 -22.00
CA VAL A 187 14.71 14.07 -20.65
C VAL A 187 15.99 13.26 -20.40
N GLY A 188 16.43 12.49 -21.40
CA GLY A 188 17.71 11.81 -21.41
C GLY A 188 18.88 12.78 -21.26
N ASN A 189 18.82 13.95 -21.93
CA ASN A 189 19.84 14.99 -21.80
C ASN A 189 20.00 15.42 -20.34
N ALA A 190 18.88 15.70 -19.65
CA ALA A 190 18.88 16.07 -18.25
C ALA A 190 19.41 14.94 -17.34
N LYS A 191 18.87 13.72 -17.47
CA LYS A 191 19.22 12.55 -16.66
C LYS A 191 20.71 12.20 -16.78
N ASN A 192 21.21 12.08 -18.01
CA ASN A 192 22.58 11.64 -18.26
C ASN A 192 23.60 12.72 -17.90
N THR A 193 23.31 13.99 -18.25
CA THR A 193 24.20 15.11 -17.91
C THR A 193 24.28 15.30 -16.39
N TYR A 194 23.14 15.28 -15.68
CA TYR A 194 23.12 15.32 -14.22
C TYR A 194 23.97 14.22 -13.60
N LYS A 195 23.83 12.97 -14.10
CA LYS A 195 24.62 11.83 -13.61
C LYS A 195 26.11 12.05 -13.78
N ILE A 196 26.56 12.55 -14.94
CA ILE A 196 27.97 12.85 -15.20
C ILE A 196 28.47 13.94 -14.26
N LEU A 197 27.76 15.06 -14.16
CA LEU A 197 28.17 16.19 -13.33
C LEU A 197 28.22 15.82 -11.86
N ASN A 198 27.17 15.17 -11.35
CA ASN A 198 27.07 14.79 -9.94
C ASN A 198 28.14 13.76 -9.53
N THR A 199 28.53 12.85 -10.44
CA THR A 199 29.48 11.77 -10.11
C THR A 199 30.93 12.21 -10.31
N ASN A 200 31.21 12.91 -11.42
CA ASN A 200 32.58 13.14 -11.87
C ASN A 200 33.06 14.58 -11.64
N TYR A 201 32.15 15.53 -11.41
CA TYR A 201 32.45 16.96 -11.30
C TYR A 201 31.79 17.58 -10.05
N PRO A 202 32.08 17.10 -8.83
CA PRO A 202 31.43 17.55 -7.59
C PRO A 202 31.65 19.04 -7.28
N GLN A 203 32.64 19.69 -7.89
CA GLN A 203 32.90 21.13 -7.83
C GLN A 203 31.80 21.96 -8.50
N VAL A 204 31.12 21.42 -9.53
CA VAL A 204 30.02 22.09 -10.21
C VAL A 204 28.85 22.27 -9.25
N LYS A 205 28.35 23.50 -9.13
CA LYS A 205 27.20 23.89 -8.32
C LYS A 205 26.10 24.56 -9.13
N SER A 206 26.48 25.19 -10.24
CA SER A 206 25.60 26.05 -11.03
C SER A 206 25.61 25.64 -12.49
N LEU A 207 24.44 25.67 -13.11
CA LEU A 207 24.19 25.34 -14.51
C LEU A 207 23.66 26.56 -15.25
N ALA A 208 24.09 26.71 -16.50
CA ALA A 208 23.53 27.68 -17.44
C ALA A 208 23.11 26.99 -18.73
N MET A 209 21.83 27.13 -19.10
CA MET A 209 21.22 26.43 -20.24
C MET A 209 21.45 27.15 -21.56
N VAL A 210 21.99 26.47 -22.57
CA VAL A 210 22.18 26.98 -23.93
C VAL A 210 21.49 26.07 -24.95
N THR A 211 20.56 26.65 -25.71
CA THR A 211 19.78 25.95 -26.74
C THR A 211 19.17 26.99 -27.70
N SER A 212 18.24 26.62 -28.58
CA SER A 212 17.43 27.59 -29.31
C SER A 212 16.50 28.38 -28.38
N ASP A 213 16.30 29.66 -28.70
CA ASP A 213 15.45 30.60 -27.96
C ASP A 213 14.09 30.01 -27.53
N TYR A 214 13.37 29.36 -28.45
CA TYR A 214 12.07 28.74 -28.15
C TYR A 214 12.13 27.51 -27.22
N HIS A 215 13.29 26.84 -27.13
CA HIS A 215 13.50 25.59 -26.38
C HIS A 215 14.12 25.85 -24.99
N VAL A 216 14.53 27.09 -24.70
CA VAL A 216 15.12 27.47 -23.40
C VAL A 216 14.16 27.14 -22.24
N PRO A 217 12.86 27.50 -22.26
CA PRO A 217 11.97 27.19 -21.14
C PRO A 217 11.87 25.69 -20.84
N ARG A 218 11.66 24.86 -21.87
CA ARG A 218 11.56 23.40 -21.73
C ARG A 218 12.86 22.78 -21.24
N GLY A 219 13.99 23.13 -21.84
CA GLY A 219 15.29 22.63 -21.40
C GLY A 219 15.56 22.97 -19.94
N SER A 220 15.26 24.21 -19.56
CA SER A 220 15.51 24.73 -18.21
C SER A 220 14.65 24.04 -17.16
N VAL A 221 13.34 23.92 -17.37
CA VAL A 221 12.44 23.28 -16.39
C VAL A 221 12.75 21.79 -16.23
N ILE A 222 13.02 21.06 -17.31
CA ILE A 222 13.34 19.62 -17.24
C ILE A 222 14.65 19.38 -16.47
N PHE A 223 15.69 20.19 -16.74
CA PHE A 223 16.95 20.09 -16.00
C PHE A 223 16.79 20.51 -14.54
N PHE A 224 16.03 21.58 -14.27
CA PHE A 224 15.75 22.02 -12.90
C PHE A 224 15.04 20.92 -12.11
N THR A 225 13.96 20.36 -12.66
CA THR A 225 13.23 19.23 -12.05
C THR A 225 14.15 18.04 -11.81
N GLN A 226 14.99 17.66 -12.79
CA GLN A 226 15.92 16.54 -12.64
C GLN A 226 16.95 16.79 -11.52
N CYS A 227 17.56 17.97 -11.51
CA CYS A 227 18.57 18.32 -10.51
C CYS A 227 17.97 18.39 -9.11
N LEU A 228 16.75 18.94 -8.99
CA LEU A 228 16.06 19.06 -7.72
C LEU A 228 15.65 17.70 -7.17
N LEU A 229 14.87 16.92 -7.93
CA LEU A 229 14.34 15.64 -7.46
C LEU A 229 15.46 14.65 -7.10
N SER A 230 16.49 14.53 -7.94
CA SER A 230 17.62 13.64 -7.63
C SER A 230 18.45 14.09 -6.43
N ALA A 231 18.57 15.40 -6.19
CA ALA A 231 19.27 15.89 -5.02
C ALA A 231 18.49 15.60 -3.73
N TYR A 232 17.16 15.78 -3.74
CA TYR A 232 16.30 15.41 -2.61
C TYR A 232 16.38 13.90 -2.31
N GLU A 233 16.30 13.06 -3.33
CA GLU A 233 16.43 11.60 -3.18
C GLU A 233 17.78 11.17 -2.59
N ALA A 234 18.86 11.87 -2.95
CA ALA A 234 20.21 11.58 -2.48
C ALA A 234 20.60 12.32 -1.18
N GLY A 235 19.73 13.18 -0.63
CA GLY A 235 20.07 14.04 0.51
C GLY A 235 21.15 15.09 0.22
N ASN A 236 21.32 15.47 -1.05
CA ASN A 236 22.34 16.39 -1.54
C ASN A 236 21.77 17.80 -1.82
N LYS A 237 22.66 18.78 -2.03
CA LYS A 237 22.26 20.09 -2.57
C LYS A 237 22.04 19.97 -4.09
N PRO A 238 20.95 20.53 -4.65
CA PRO A 238 20.69 20.49 -6.08
C PRO A 238 21.70 21.33 -6.87
N LEU A 239 22.06 20.87 -8.07
CA LEU A 239 22.70 21.72 -9.07
C LEU A 239 21.72 22.83 -9.47
N GLN A 240 22.12 24.08 -9.32
CA GLN A 240 21.23 25.23 -9.49
C GLN A 240 21.19 25.67 -10.95
N MET A 241 20.00 25.75 -11.55
CA MET A 241 19.84 26.40 -12.85
C MET A 241 19.80 27.92 -12.65
N ILE A 242 20.92 28.61 -12.91
CA ILE A 242 21.06 30.04 -12.56
C ILE A 242 20.97 30.99 -13.75
N SER A 243 21.02 30.47 -14.98
CA SER A 243 20.98 31.30 -16.18
C SER A 243 20.67 30.51 -17.44
N ASN A 244 20.48 31.22 -18.55
CA ASN A 244 20.27 30.65 -19.86
C ASN A 244 20.73 31.60 -20.97
N ALA A 245 20.93 31.09 -22.18
CA ALA A 245 21.04 31.86 -23.41
C ALA A 245 20.54 31.06 -24.63
N GLY A 246 19.63 31.67 -25.39
CA GLY A 246 19.07 31.13 -26.63
C GLY A 246 19.81 31.60 -27.89
N CYS A 247 20.04 30.71 -28.85
CA CYS A 247 20.32 31.15 -30.22
C CYS A 247 19.03 31.62 -30.89
N ILE A 248 19.08 32.77 -31.55
CA ILE A 248 17.92 33.40 -32.18
C ILE A 248 17.51 32.57 -33.41
N THR A 249 16.27 32.08 -33.43
CA THR A 249 15.76 31.27 -34.55
C THR A 249 14.74 32.00 -35.42
N GLY A 250 14.24 33.16 -34.97
CA GLY A 250 13.16 33.90 -35.64
C GLY A 250 11.77 33.29 -35.40
N SER A 251 11.69 32.17 -34.68
CA SER A 251 10.44 31.65 -34.15
C SER A 251 9.96 32.60 -33.04
N SER A 252 8.68 33.03 -33.07
CA SER A 252 8.08 33.71 -31.93
C SER A 252 7.99 32.70 -30.78
N GLY A 253 9.06 32.64 -29.98
CA GLY A 253 9.35 31.51 -29.10
C GLY A 253 8.22 31.22 -28.13
N TYR A 254 7.51 30.12 -28.36
CA TYR A 254 6.78 29.36 -27.34
C TYR A 254 6.71 27.91 -27.80
N GLU A 255 7.61 27.08 -27.29
CA GLU A 255 7.37 25.63 -27.31
C GLU A 255 6.21 25.31 -26.35
N SER A 256 5.31 24.42 -26.75
CA SER A 256 4.05 24.19 -26.02
C SER A 256 4.28 23.77 -24.56
N ILE A 257 3.45 24.27 -23.65
CA ILE A 257 3.45 23.83 -22.24
C ILE A 257 3.24 22.32 -22.12
N SER A 258 2.48 21.71 -23.04
CA SER A 258 2.29 20.26 -23.09
C SER A 258 3.62 19.47 -23.22
N LEU A 259 4.56 19.96 -24.04
CA LEU A 259 5.90 19.34 -24.16
C LEU A 259 6.74 19.52 -22.89
N GLN A 260 6.61 20.67 -22.20
CA GLN A 260 7.24 20.90 -20.91
C GLN A 260 6.66 19.93 -19.85
N ALA A 261 5.34 19.82 -19.78
CA ALA A 261 4.63 18.94 -18.87
C ALA A 261 4.97 17.46 -19.09
N SER A 262 5.07 17.03 -20.34
CA SER A 262 5.52 15.67 -20.69
C SER A 262 6.95 15.40 -20.19
N GLY A 263 7.86 16.37 -20.36
CA GLY A 263 9.23 16.27 -19.85
C GLY A 263 9.31 16.19 -18.33
N VAL A 264 8.62 17.11 -17.63
CA VAL A 264 8.54 17.14 -16.16
C VAL A 264 7.95 15.84 -15.62
N SER A 265 6.88 15.33 -16.23
CA SER A 265 6.25 14.04 -15.88
C SER A 265 7.23 12.87 -16.00
N SER A 266 7.95 12.79 -17.12
CA SER A 266 8.92 11.71 -17.40
C SER A 266 10.15 11.76 -16.49
N VAL A 267 10.58 12.95 -16.09
CA VAL A 267 11.61 13.11 -15.05
C VAL A 267 11.10 12.63 -13.70
N ALA A 268 9.91 13.06 -13.30
CA ALA A 268 9.30 12.72 -12.02
C ALA A 268 8.82 11.26 -11.90
N GLY A 269 8.77 10.52 -13.00
CA GLY A 269 8.29 9.13 -13.00
C GLY A 269 6.78 9.02 -12.81
N VAL A 270 6.03 10.05 -13.17
CA VAL A 270 4.56 10.12 -13.02
C VAL A 270 3.91 10.33 -14.39
N SER A 271 2.67 9.88 -14.56
CA SER A 271 1.86 10.20 -15.74
C SER A 271 0.97 11.40 -15.42
N ALA A 272 1.03 12.48 -16.19
CA ALA A 272 0.14 13.63 -15.98
C ALA A 272 -1.34 13.23 -16.13
N ALA A 273 -2.19 13.77 -15.27
CA ALA A 273 -3.63 13.50 -15.31
C ALA A 273 -4.25 14.01 -16.63
N GLY A 274 -5.46 13.50 -16.93
CA GLY A 274 -6.31 14.09 -17.97
C GLY A 274 -6.61 15.56 -17.68
N LYS A 275 -7.37 16.22 -18.57
CA LYS A 275 -7.79 17.60 -18.31
C LYS A 275 -8.69 17.63 -17.07
N LEU A 276 -8.29 18.41 -16.08
CA LEU A 276 -9.02 18.55 -14.81
C LEU A 276 -9.89 19.80 -14.86
N GLU A 277 -11.02 19.81 -14.15
CA GLU A 277 -11.81 21.02 -13.97
C GLU A 277 -11.17 21.93 -12.92
N LEU A 278 -11.21 23.25 -13.16
CA LEU A 278 -10.75 24.25 -12.20
C LEU A 278 -11.75 24.39 -11.04
N SER A 279 -11.22 24.72 -9.87
CA SER A 279 -12.03 25.14 -8.72
C SER A 279 -12.82 26.40 -9.08
N LYS A 280 -14.13 26.39 -8.86
CA LYS A 280 -15.02 27.52 -9.14
C LYS A 280 -15.26 28.30 -7.85
N LEU A 281 -15.01 29.61 -7.90
CA LEU A 281 -15.32 30.55 -6.83
C LEU A 281 -16.82 30.44 -6.51
N ASN A 282 -17.17 30.15 -5.25
CA ASN A 282 -18.55 29.93 -4.83
C ASN A 282 -18.93 30.70 -3.55
N GLY A 283 -18.02 31.46 -2.96
CA GLY A 283 -18.33 32.24 -1.78
C GLY A 283 -17.20 33.09 -1.25
N LEU A 284 -17.54 33.97 -0.30
CA LEU A 284 -16.60 34.78 0.47
C LEU A 284 -16.97 34.69 1.95
N ILE A 285 -15.98 34.44 2.81
CA ILE A 285 -16.06 34.72 4.25
C ILE A 285 -15.30 36.00 4.52
N ILE A 286 -16.02 37.01 5.00
CA ILE A 286 -15.46 38.31 5.40
C ILE A 286 -15.44 38.35 6.91
N SER A 287 -14.33 38.75 7.51
CA SER A 287 -14.21 38.88 8.96
C SER A 287 -13.29 40.04 9.36
N GLN A 288 -13.55 40.59 10.56
CA GLN A 288 -12.70 41.58 11.22
C GLN A 288 -12.66 41.30 12.74
N GLU A 289 -11.52 41.57 13.37
CA GLU A 289 -11.31 41.31 14.81
C GLU A 289 -12.26 42.13 15.70
N SER A 290 -12.60 43.34 15.26
CA SER A 290 -13.51 44.26 15.94
C SER A 290 -14.14 45.22 14.93
N PRO A 291 -15.30 45.83 15.26
CA PRO A 291 -15.91 46.85 14.41
C PRO A 291 -14.95 47.98 14.05
N TYR A 292 -15.06 48.50 12.83
CA TYR A 292 -14.18 49.56 12.33
C TYR A 292 -14.26 50.83 13.18
N VAL A 293 -13.12 51.48 13.41
CA VAL A 293 -13.01 52.75 14.14
C VAL A 293 -12.56 53.84 13.19
N ALA A 294 -13.27 54.96 13.17
CA ALA A 294 -12.96 56.10 12.30
C ALA A 294 -11.49 56.54 12.42
N ASN A 295 -10.87 56.83 11.28
CA ASN A 295 -9.46 57.20 11.09
C ASN A 295 -8.44 56.11 11.47
N LYS A 296 -8.84 54.83 11.50
CA LYS A 296 -7.92 53.69 11.59
C LYS A 296 -7.79 52.99 10.24
N ASP A 297 -6.80 52.10 10.13
CA ASP A 297 -6.65 51.26 8.94
C ASP A 297 -7.78 50.23 8.88
N LEU A 298 -8.35 50.04 7.68
CA LEU A 298 -9.33 48.99 7.43
C LEU A 298 -8.62 47.63 7.41
N LYS A 299 -8.91 46.78 8.40
CA LYS A 299 -8.33 45.44 8.52
C LYS A 299 -9.42 44.38 8.32
N LEU A 300 -9.55 43.91 7.09
CA LEU A 300 -10.45 42.81 6.74
C LEU A 300 -9.62 41.57 6.45
N LYS A 301 -10.09 40.43 6.94
CA LYS A 301 -9.67 39.11 6.46
C LYS A 301 -10.78 38.57 5.57
N VAL A 302 -10.46 38.32 4.30
CA VAL A 302 -11.37 37.80 3.30
C VAL A 302 -10.86 36.46 2.79
N GLU A 303 -11.62 35.40 3.04
CA GLU A 303 -11.35 34.06 2.51
C GLU A 303 -12.28 33.78 1.34
N ALA A 304 -11.71 33.52 0.17
CA ALA A 304 -12.47 33.01 -0.97
C ALA A 304 -12.75 31.53 -0.77
N GLN A 305 -13.97 31.13 -1.06
CA GLN A 305 -14.44 29.76 -0.96
C GLN A 305 -14.64 29.18 -2.37
N TYR A 306 -14.36 27.89 -2.51
CA TYR A 306 -14.48 27.16 -3.77
C TYR A 306 -15.31 25.89 -3.63
N ASN A 307 -15.88 25.44 -4.76
CA ASN A 307 -16.65 24.20 -4.86
C ASN A 307 -15.83 22.92 -4.61
N SER A 308 -14.50 23.04 -4.61
CA SER A 308 -13.57 21.99 -4.20
C SER A 308 -13.48 21.82 -2.67
N ARG A 309 -14.28 22.58 -1.90
CA ARG A 309 -14.23 22.74 -0.43
C ARG A 309 -12.93 23.36 0.07
N PHE A 310 -12.10 23.87 -0.83
CA PHE A 310 -10.93 24.66 -0.49
C PHE A 310 -11.33 26.11 -0.22
N SER A 311 -10.53 26.77 0.61
CA SER A 311 -10.64 28.20 0.86
C SER A 311 -9.23 28.79 0.88
N ARG A 312 -9.06 30.01 0.34
CA ARG A 312 -7.78 30.71 0.37
C ARG A 312 -7.95 32.18 0.78
N ASP A 313 -6.93 32.73 1.43
CA ASP A 313 -6.90 34.14 1.78
C ASP A 313 -6.72 35.00 0.52
N VAL A 314 -7.71 35.85 0.26
CA VAL A 314 -7.73 36.79 -0.88
C VAL A 314 -7.81 38.23 -0.40
N SER A 315 -7.48 38.50 0.87
CA SER A 315 -7.55 39.84 1.47
C SER A 315 -6.72 40.87 0.70
N HIS A 316 -5.62 40.45 0.07
CA HIS A 316 -4.75 41.30 -0.74
C HIS A 316 -5.25 41.51 -2.18
N LEU A 317 -6.24 40.73 -2.62
CA LEU A 317 -6.83 40.77 -3.97
C LEU A 317 -8.21 41.45 -3.98
N ILE A 318 -8.82 41.67 -2.81
CA ILE A 318 -10.17 42.22 -2.69
C ILE A 318 -10.23 43.67 -3.15
N LYS A 319 -11.20 44.01 -3.99
CA LYS A 319 -11.49 45.40 -4.35
C LYS A 319 -12.50 45.97 -3.36
N VAL A 320 -12.09 47.00 -2.62
CA VAL A 320 -12.95 47.74 -1.69
C VAL A 320 -13.42 49.04 -2.33
N THR A 321 -14.73 49.29 -2.29
CA THR A 321 -15.34 50.55 -2.76
C THR A 321 -16.29 51.10 -1.70
N HIS A 322 -16.65 52.39 -1.82
CA HIS A 322 -17.51 53.12 -0.88
C HIS A 322 -16.97 53.24 0.56
N PHE A 323 -15.68 52.98 0.78
CA PHE A 323 -15.03 53.18 2.07
C PHE A 323 -14.68 54.66 2.30
N ASP A 324 -15.12 55.21 3.43
CA ASP A 324 -14.77 56.55 3.92
C ASP A 324 -14.04 56.42 5.26
N PRO A 325 -12.72 56.71 5.32
CA PRO A 325 -11.95 56.51 6.53
C PRO A 325 -12.41 57.40 7.69
N THR A 326 -13.13 58.50 7.41
CA THR A 326 -13.59 59.46 8.44
C THR A 326 -14.87 59.03 9.15
N LYS A 327 -15.61 58.06 8.60
CA LYS A 327 -16.87 57.56 9.16
C LYS A 327 -16.64 56.38 10.10
N GLY A 328 -17.53 56.20 11.08
CA GLY A 328 -17.49 55.08 12.03
C GLY A 328 -17.95 53.73 11.43
N PRO A 329 -18.26 52.73 12.26
CA PRO A 329 -18.63 51.38 11.83
C PRO A 329 -20.02 51.29 11.16
N GLU A 330 -20.83 52.34 11.23
CA GLU A 330 -22.18 52.37 10.62
C GLU A 330 -22.17 52.44 9.08
N GLN A 331 -20.99 52.63 8.46
CA GLN A 331 -20.87 52.65 7.01
C GLN A 331 -20.95 51.23 6.41
N ILE A 332 -21.48 51.18 5.19
CA ILE A 332 -21.49 49.97 4.36
C ILE A 332 -20.44 50.16 3.28
N ILE A 333 -19.57 49.16 3.14
CA ILE A 333 -18.61 49.08 2.04
C ILE A 333 -19.03 48.00 1.06
N THR A 334 -18.60 48.12 -0.18
CA THR A 334 -18.83 47.08 -1.20
C THR A 334 -17.50 46.40 -1.52
N LEU A 335 -17.50 45.07 -1.38
CA LEU A 335 -16.38 44.18 -1.66
C LEU A 335 -16.64 43.45 -2.97
N SER A 336 -15.65 43.40 -3.86
CA SER A 336 -15.68 42.59 -5.09
C SER A 336 -14.41 41.78 -5.22
N TYR A 337 -14.58 40.48 -5.49
CA TYR A 337 -13.52 39.56 -5.87
C TYR A 337 -13.90 38.83 -7.15
N LYS A 338 -12.95 38.73 -8.08
CA LYS A 338 -13.14 38.05 -9.37
C LYS A 338 -12.02 37.06 -9.61
N GLU A 339 -12.39 35.84 -9.96
CA GLU A 339 -11.47 34.78 -10.37
C GLU A 339 -12.09 33.95 -11.50
N ASN A 340 -11.32 33.64 -12.54
CA ASN A 340 -11.72 32.76 -13.64
C ASN A 340 -13.10 33.07 -14.25
N GLY A 341 -13.44 34.37 -14.33
CA GLY A 341 -14.69 34.86 -14.91
C GLY A 341 -15.86 34.99 -13.93
N ILE A 342 -15.77 34.43 -12.72
CA ILE A 342 -16.80 34.54 -11.67
C ILE A 342 -16.47 35.74 -10.78
N GLU A 343 -17.42 36.65 -10.59
CA GLU A 343 -17.29 37.82 -9.72
C GLU A 343 -18.34 37.77 -8.60
N ILE A 344 -17.89 37.78 -7.35
CA ILE A 344 -18.76 37.92 -6.18
C ILE A 344 -18.70 39.36 -5.71
N VAL A 345 -19.85 40.04 -5.72
CA VAL A 345 -20.03 41.40 -5.20
C VAL A 345 -20.95 41.33 -3.99
N THR A 346 -20.50 41.84 -2.85
CA THR A 346 -21.31 41.91 -1.64
C THR A 346 -21.05 43.18 -0.86
N ASP A 347 -22.11 43.68 -0.23
CA ASP A 347 -22.00 44.71 0.79
C ASP A 347 -21.59 44.09 2.13
N PHE A 348 -20.83 44.85 2.93
CA PHE A 348 -20.44 44.47 4.28
C PHE A 348 -20.58 45.67 5.21
N GLN A 349 -21.33 45.51 6.31
CA GLN A 349 -21.51 46.59 7.27
C GLN A 349 -20.36 46.55 8.29
N LEU A 350 -19.64 47.66 8.45
CA LEU A 350 -18.42 47.68 9.27
C LEU A 350 -18.67 47.57 10.79
N SER A 351 -19.93 47.45 11.22
CA SER A 351 -20.34 47.09 12.58
C SER A 351 -20.41 45.57 12.81
N GLU A 352 -20.47 44.76 11.75
CA GLU A 352 -20.50 43.30 11.80
C GLU A 352 -19.08 42.72 11.96
N ILE A 353 -18.92 41.63 12.72
CA ILE A 353 -17.61 40.96 12.87
C ILE A 353 -17.33 39.94 11.76
N SER A 354 -18.39 39.39 11.14
CA SER A 354 -18.25 38.41 10.07
C SER A 354 -19.49 38.35 9.18
N LYS A 355 -19.28 38.04 7.90
CA LYS A 355 -20.34 37.76 6.93
C LYS A 355 -19.89 36.66 5.99
N GLU A 356 -20.72 35.64 5.80
CA GLU A 356 -20.54 34.61 4.79
C GLU A 356 -21.51 34.86 3.63
N VAL A 357 -21.01 34.73 2.41
CA VAL A 357 -21.76 34.91 1.17
C VAL A 357 -21.52 33.71 0.29
N CYS A 358 -22.60 33.04 -0.12
CA CYS A 358 -22.56 31.93 -1.07
C CYS A 358 -23.05 32.43 -2.44
N ASP A 359 -22.40 31.99 -3.51
CA ASP A 359 -22.82 32.15 -4.89
C ASP A 359 -23.31 30.80 -5.43
N ASN A 360 -24.57 30.75 -5.86
CA ASN A 360 -25.19 29.57 -6.46
C ASN A 360 -25.30 29.66 -8.00
N THR A 361 -24.74 30.72 -8.60
CA THR A 361 -24.80 30.96 -10.05
C THR A 361 -24.18 29.81 -10.83
N TYR A 362 -23.06 29.27 -10.38
CA TYR A 362 -22.39 28.16 -11.06
C TYR A 362 -23.25 26.88 -11.14
N LEU A 363 -24.01 26.54 -10.08
CA LEU A 363 -24.93 25.40 -10.09
C LEU A 363 -26.11 25.66 -11.02
N LYS A 364 -26.65 26.89 -10.99
CA LYS A 364 -27.77 27.30 -11.84
C LYS A 364 -27.41 27.27 -13.33
N ASP A 365 -26.24 27.77 -13.68
CA ASP A 365 -25.74 27.77 -15.06
C ASP A 365 -25.54 26.34 -15.55
N TYR A 366 -24.97 25.46 -14.71
CA TYR A 366 -24.74 24.07 -15.07
C TYR A 366 -26.04 23.27 -15.25
N VAL A 367 -27.04 23.47 -14.38
CA VAL A 367 -28.39 22.92 -14.58
C VAL A 367 -28.96 23.37 -15.93
N THR A 368 -28.86 24.67 -16.24
CA THR A 368 -29.40 25.25 -17.49
C THR A 368 -28.69 24.71 -18.74
N GLU A 369 -27.39 24.42 -18.63
CA GLU A 369 -26.60 23.80 -19.70
C GLU A 369 -27.05 22.36 -19.95
N ILE A 370 -27.15 21.56 -18.91
CA ILE A 370 -27.52 20.14 -18.99
C ILE A 370 -28.93 19.95 -19.53
N GLU A 371 -29.87 20.83 -19.17
CA GLU A 371 -31.25 20.77 -19.67
C GLU A 371 -31.38 20.94 -21.19
N LYS A 372 -30.33 21.40 -21.87
CA LYS A 372 -30.28 21.53 -23.34
C LYS A 372 -29.69 20.30 -24.04
N MET A 373 -29.20 19.32 -23.29
CA MET A 373 -28.58 18.12 -23.85
C MET A 373 -29.61 17.25 -24.60
N GLU A 374 -29.20 16.67 -25.72
CA GLU A 374 -29.99 15.66 -26.42
C GLU A 374 -29.83 14.31 -25.70
N LEU A 375 -30.82 13.94 -24.89
CA LEU A 375 -30.75 12.74 -24.05
C LEU A 375 -31.17 11.45 -24.76
N GLY A 376 -31.73 11.55 -25.97
CA GLY A 376 -32.26 10.40 -26.73
C GLY A 376 -31.19 9.42 -27.23
N ILE A 377 -29.91 9.78 -27.13
CA ILE A 377 -28.77 8.96 -27.52
C ILE A 377 -28.14 8.20 -26.35
N TYR A 378 -28.69 8.31 -25.13
CA TYR A 378 -28.18 7.65 -23.92
C TYR A 378 -29.17 6.65 -23.34
N THR A 379 -28.66 5.69 -22.58
CA THR A 379 -29.46 4.65 -21.92
C THR A 379 -30.45 5.27 -20.94
N LYS A 380 -31.64 4.65 -20.85
CA LYS A 380 -32.73 5.09 -19.96
C LYS A 380 -32.28 5.15 -18.50
N GLU A 381 -31.46 4.20 -18.07
CA GLU A 381 -30.93 4.14 -16.71
C GLU A 381 -30.06 5.37 -16.37
N SER A 382 -29.07 5.66 -17.20
CA SER A 382 -28.18 6.81 -16.97
C SER A 382 -28.92 8.15 -17.08
N VAL A 383 -29.90 8.26 -17.99
CA VAL A 383 -30.73 9.47 -18.13
C VAL A 383 -31.60 9.68 -16.89
N ASN A 384 -32.18 8.63 -16.32
CA ASN A 384 -32.95 8.72 -15.09
C ASN A 384 -32.09 9.19 -13.90
N ALA A 385 -30.85 8.69 -13.80
CA ALA A 385 -29.91 9.15 -12.78
C ALA A 385 -29.62 10.66 -12.92
N LEU A 386 -29.42 11.14 -14.15
CA LEU A 386 -29.22 12.56 -14.45
C LEU A 386 -30.44 13.41 -14.11
N ILE A 387 -31.65 13.00 -14.51
CA ILE A 387 -32.90 13.72 -14.20
C ILE A 387 -33.08 13.87 -12.69
N ASN A 388 -32.81 12.81 -11.92
CA ASN A 388 -32.87 12.85 -10.46
C ASN A 388 -31.86 13.86 -9.87
N ALA A 389 -30.65 13.93 -10.42
CA ALA A 389 -29.64 14.89 -9.98
C ALA A 389 -30.01 16.34 -10.34
N ILE A 390 -30.59 16.57 -11.52
CA ILE A 390 -31.14 17.87 -11.93
C ILE A 390 -32.24 18.31 -10.95
N GLN A 391 -33.16 17.40 -10.60
CA GLN A 391 -34.26 17.73 -9.68
C GLN A 391 -33.74 18.16 -8.31
N LYS A 392 -32.82 17.39 -7.70
CA LYS A 392 -32.18 17.76 -6.42
C LYS A 392 -31.49 19.11 -6.51
N SER A 393 -30.77 19.37 -7.60
CA SER A 393 -30.08 20.65 -7.81
C SER A 393 -31.05 21.82 -7.87
N LYS A 394 -32.21 21.66 -8.52
CA LYS A 394 -33.27 22.68 -8.55
C LYS A 394 -33.90 22.92 -7.19
N GLU A 395 -34.07 21.88 -6.38
CA GLU A 395 -34.58 22.01 -5.00
C GLU A 395 -33.63 22.90 -4.17
N ILE A 396 -32.31 22.70 -4.27
CA ILE A 396 -31.29 23.54 -3.61
C ILE A 396 -31.28 24.98 -4.16
N LEU A 397 -31.42 25.16 -5.47
CA LEU A 397 -31.49 26.51 -6.06
C LEU A 397 -32.74 27.27 -5.61
N ASN A 398 -33.86 26.58 -5.39
CA ASN A 398 -35.10 27.18 -4.93
C ASN A 398 -35.07 27.63 -3.46
N SER A 399 -34.17 27.09 -2.63
CA SER A 399 -33.95 27.56 -1.25
C SER A 399 -33.26 28.93 -1.15
N GLY A 400 -32.78 29.52 -2.24
CA GLY A 400 -32.16 30.85 -2.25
C GLY A 400 -31.01 30.96 -1.24
N ASN A 401 -30.98 32.04 -0.45
CA ASN A 401 -29.93 32.31 0.55
C ASN A 401 -29.97 31.39 1.79
N SER A 402 -30.90 30.42 1.85
CA SER A 402 -30.98 29.47 2.98
C SER A 402 -30.23 28.15 2.72
N ALA A 403 -29.82 27.88 1.48
CA ALA A 403 -28.96 26.74 1.17
C ALA A 403 -27.54 26.98 1.69
N SER A 404 -26.98 25.99 2.37
CA SER A 404 -25.58 26.02 2.79
C SER A 404 -24.65 25.81 1.60
N LYS A 405 -23.40 26.26 1.74
CA LYS A 405 -22.34 26.00 0.76
C LYS A 405 -22.20 24.50 0.46
N GLU A 406 -22.17 23.68 1.50
CA GLU A 406 -22.02 22.23 1.37
C GLU A 406 -23.16 21.60 0.58
N GLU A 407 -24.39 22.12 0.71
CA GLU A 407 -25.55 21.64 -0.05
C GLU A 407 -25.43 21.98 -1.55
N ILE A 408 -25.00 23.20 -1.88
CA ILE A 408 -24.79 23.63 -3.26
C ILE A 408 -23.64 22.83 -3.91
N ASP A 409 -22.53 22.66 -3.19
CA ASP A 409 -21.36 21.91 -3.66
C ASP A 409 -21.68 20.43 -3.89
N LEU A 410 -22.41 19.81 -2.95
CA LEU A 410 -22.84 18.42 -3.08
C LEU A 410 -23.80 18.23 -4.26
N ALA A 411 -24.73 19.16 -4.47
CA ALA A 411 -25.63 19.12 -5.62
C ALA A 411 -24.87 19.21 -6.94
N TYR A 412 -23.91 20.14 -7.05
CA TYR A 412 -23.06 20.26 -8.24
C TYR A 412 -22.26 18.98 -8.50
N GLN A 413 -21.64 18.40 -7.46
CA GLN A 413 -20.86 17.16 -7.60
C GLN A 413 -21.74 15.98 -8.04
N GLN A 414 -22.93 15.83 -7.47
CA GLN A 414 -23.88 14.78 -7.86
C GLN A 414 -24.35 14.96 -9.31
N LEU A 415 -24.61 16.21 -9.72
CA LEU A 415 -25.02 16.53 -11.08
C LEU A 415 -23.89 16.25 -12.07
N ASN A 416 -22.67 16.71 -11.79
CA ASN A 416 -21.50 16.46 -12.63
C ASN A 416 -21.18 14.96 -12.74
N LYS A 417 -21.31 14.21 -11.63
CA LYS A 417 -21.17 12.76 -11.64
C LYS A 417 -22.18 12.11 -12.59
N ALA A 418 -23.46 12.47 -12.47
CA ALA A 418 -24.51 11.89 -13.29
C ALA A 418 -24.36 12.22 -14.79
N VAL A 419 -23.84 13.39 -15.15
CA VAL A 419 -23.49 13.74 -16.54
C VAL A 419 -22.36 12.86 -17.06
N ASN A 420 -21.29 12.66 -16.26
CA ASN A 420 -20.13 11.86 -16.67
C ASN A 420 -20.42 10.35 -16.70
N GLU A 421 -21.47 9.89 -16.02
CA GLU A 421 -21.94 8.50 -16.02
C GLU A 421 -23.03 8.23 -17.07
N LEU A 422 -23.29 9.18 -17.98
CA LEU A 422 -24.14 8.93 -19.14
C LEU A 422 -23.55 7.84 -20.03
N VAL A 423 -24.37 6.84 -20.36
CA VAL A 423 -23.98 5.70 -21.20
C VAL A 423 -24.64 5.87 -22.55
N GLU A 424 -23.86 6.01 -23.63
CA GLU A 424 -24.39 6.12 -24.99
C GLU A 424 -25.06 4.80 -25.42
N LEU A 425 -26.14 4.92 -26.19
CA LEU A 425 -26.83 3.80 -26.80
C LEU A 425 -26.01 3.25 -27.97
N VAL A 426 -25.70 1.96 -27.91
CA VAL A 426 -24.95 1.27 -28.96
C VAL A 426 -25.91 0.58 -29.92
N ASN A 427 -25.76 0.82 -31.23
CA ASN A 427 -26.45 0.00 -32.24
C ASN A 427 -25.77 -1.38 -32.33
N ILE A 428 -26.30 -2.33 -31.57
CA ILE A 428 -25.82 -3.71 -31.45
C ILE A 428 -25.96 -4.45 -32.78
N ALA A 429 -27.01 -4.16 -33.57
CA ALA A 429 -27.27 -4.86 -34.81
C ALA A 429 -26.26 -4.51 -35.91
N TYR A 430 -25.45 -3.45 -35.76
CA TYR A 430 -24.54 -3.00 -36.81
C TYR A 430 -23.61 -4.12 -37.33
N LYS A 431 -23.75 -4.46 -38.60
CA LYS A 431 -23.02 -5.54 -39.32
C LYS A 431 -23.09 -6.92 -38.68
N MET A 432 -24.07 -7.15 -37.81
CA MET A 432 -24.37 -8.47 -37.28
C MET A 432 -24.90 -9.40 -38.37
N ASN A 433 -24.81 -10.72 -38.14
CA ASN A 433 -25.25 -11.68 -39.14
C ASN A 433 -26.78 -11.63 -39.29
N VAL A 434 -27.25 -11.61 -40.53
CA VAL A 434 -28.69 -11.58 -40.85
C VAL A 434 -29.07 -12.82 -41.67
N ASP A 435 -30.01 -13.60 -41.14
CA ASP A 435 -30.63 -14.76 -41.79
C ASP A 435 -32.02 -14.33 -42.33
N ALA A 436 -32.11 -14.04 -43.62
CA ALA A 436 -33.34 -13.68 -44.32
C ALA A 436 -33.89 -14.85 -45.14
N ASN A 437 -35.20 -15.08 -45.08
CA ASN A 437 -35.82 -16.18 -45.83
C ASN A 437 -35.91 -15.93 -47.35
N CYS A 438 -35.65 -14.70 -47.78
CA CYS A 438 -35.56 -14.27 -49.18
C CYS A 438 -34.48 -13.18 -49.34
N ASN A 439 -33.97 -13.00 -50.56
CA ASN A 439 -32.91 -12.05 -50.89
C ASN A 439 -31.70 -12.07 -49.91
N GLN A 440 -31.29 -13.27 -49.44
CA GLN A 440 -30.22 -13.44 -48.45
C GLN A 440 -28.92 -12.71 -48.84
N LYS A 441 -28.59 -12.69 -50.13
CA LYS A 441 -27.40 -12.01 -50.66
C LYS A 441 -27.33 -10.53 -50.30
N ASN A 442 -28.48 -9.85 -50.16
CA ASN A 442 -28.56 -8.43 -49.82
C ASN A 442 -29.01 -8.19 -48.37
N ALA A 443 -29.15 -9.23 -47.55
CA ALA A 443 -29.64 -9.10 -46.17
C ALA A 443 -28.73 -8.23 -45.30
N TYR A 444 -27.43 -8.16 -45.61
CA TYR A 444 -26.47 -7.29 -44.93
C TYR A 444 -26.84 -5.79 -44.98
N LYS A 445 -27.66 -5.37 -45.96
CA LYS A 445 -28.14 -3.98 -46.07
C LYS A 445 -29.17 -3.61 -45.01
N ILE A 446 -29.70 -4.59 -44.28
CA ILE A 446 -30.64 -4.34 -43.19
C ILE A 446 -29.93 -3.64 -42.03
N ASN A 447 -28.63 -3.82 -41.86
CA ASN A 447 -27.89 -3.38 -40.68
C ASN A 447 -26.48 -2.87 -41.00
N ASP A 448 -26.23 -2.34 -42.20
CA ASP A 448 -24.91 -1.87 -42.63
C ASP A 448 -24.59 -0.41 -42.25
N GLY A 449 -25.53 0.28 -41.59
CA GLY A 449 -25.44 1.67 -41.16
C GLY A 449 -25.72 2.69 -42.28
N VAL A 450 -26.15 2.27 -43.46
CA VAL A 450 -26.38 3.14 -44.62
C VAL A 450 -27.87 3.50 -44.73
N LYS A 451 -28.26 4.57 -44.03
CA LYS A 451 -29.63 5.10 -44.00
C LYS A 451 -30.01 5.96 -45.23
N ASN A 452 -30.05 5.36 -46.42
CA ASN A 452 -30.56 6.05 -47.63
C ASN A 452 -31.36 5.12 -48.56
N THR A 453 -32.29 5.69 -49.33
CA THR A 453 -33.18 4.90 -50.21
C THR A 453 -32.49 4.24 -51.42
N SER A 454 -31.20 4.51 -51.69
CA SER A 454 -30.46 3.76 -52.71
C SER A 454 -29.86 2.45 -52.16
N ASN A 455 -29.82 2.29 -50.83
CA ASN A 455 -29.37 1.10 -50.13
C ASN A 455 -30.52 0.51 -49.31
N TYR A 456 -31.10 -0.59 -49.80
CA TYR A 456 -32.13 -1.31 -49.06
C TYR A 456 -32.10 -2.79 -49.39
N TRP A 457 -32.58 -3.59 -48.45
CA TRP A 457 -33.04 -4.95 -48.68
C TRP A 457 -34.51 -4.92 -49.08
N ALA A 458 -34.89 -5.72 -50.08
CA ALA A 458 -36.27 -5.96 -50.46
C ALA A 458 -36.57 -7.46 -50.39
N SER A 459 -37.79 -7.80 -49.97
CA SER A 459 -38.23 -9.19 -49.97
C SER A 459 -38.52 -9.66 -51.40
N GLU A 460 -37.52 -10.29 -52.02
CA GLU A 460 -37.56 -10.79 -53.40
C GLU A 460 -36.76 -12.10 -53.53
N ASN A 461 -37.16 -12.97 -54.45
CA ASN A 461 -36.46 -14.21 -54.77
C ASN A 461 -36.80 -14.65 -56.20
N ASN A 462 -36.00 -14.20 -57.18
CA ASN A 462 -36.33 -14.35 -58.62
C ASN A 462 -37.74 -13.85 -58.98
N GLY A 463 -38.23 -12.85 -58.24
CA GLY A 463 -39.61 -12.37 -58.26
C GLY A 463 -39.99 -11.75 -56.91
N ASN A 464 -41.16 -11.10 -56.87
CA ASN A 464 -41.66 -10.42 -55.67
C ASN A 464 -42.08 -11.45 -54.58
N VAL A 465 -41.60 -11.29 -53.34
CA VAL A 465 -42.06 -12.06 -52.16
C VAL A 465 -42.90 -11.14 -51.29
N ALA A 466 -44.20 -11.45 -51.16
CA ALA A 466 -45.14 -10.61 -50.41
C ALA A 466 -44.73 -10.45 -48.94
N SER A 467 -44.99 -9.28 -48.35
CA SER A 467 -44.56 -8.95 -46.98
C SER A 467 -44.96 -10.00 -45.94
N LYS A 468 -46.17 -10.57 -46.05
CA LYS A 468 -46.67 -11.61 -45.12
C LYS A 468 -45.82 -12.90 -45.10
N ASP A 469 -45.08 -13.15 -46.18
CA ASP A 469 -44.26 -14.34 -46.39
C ASP A 469 -42.77 -14.02 -46.19
N ALA A 470 -42.43 -12.78 -45.82
CA ALA A 470 -41.07 -12.29 -45.67
C ALA A 470 -40.69 -12.14 -44.18
N GLU A 471 -39.52 -12.68 -43.82
CA GLU A 471 -38.94 -12.50 -42.49
C GLU A 471 -37.42 -12.55 -42.55
N PHE A 472 -36.78 -11.94 -41.56
CA PHE A 472 -35.36 -12.07 -41.31
C PHE A 472 -35.06 -12.09 -39.81
N ILE A 473 -33.93 -12.69 -39.45
CA ILE A 473 -33.41 -12.79 -38.10
C ILE A 473 -32.02 -12.17 -38.06
N ILE A 474 -31.76 -11.28 -37.11
CA ILE A 474 -30.44 -10.74 -36.80
C ILE A 474 -29.89 -11.49 -35.58
N ASP A 475 -28.69 -12.03 -35.68
CA ASP A 475 -27.92 -12.60 -34.57
C ASP A 475 -27.04 -11.52 -33.95
N LEU A 476 -27.36 -11.08 -32.74
CA LEU A 476 -26.68 -9.98 -32.05
C LEU A 476 -25.28 -10.34 -31.56
N ASP A 477 -24.82 -11.59 -31.72
CA ASP A 477 -23.52 -12.09 -31.27
C ASP A 477 -23.27 -11.84 -29.77
N GLY A 478 -24.27 -12.12 -28.95
CA GLY A 478 -24.26 -11.91 -27.50
C GLY A 478 -25.68 -11.93 -26.94
N VAL A 479 -25.81 -11.79 -25.62
CA VAL A 479 -27.12 -11.68 -24.95
C VAL A 479 -27.30 -10.23 -24.54
N TYR A 480 -28.44 -9.61 -24.86
CA TYR A 480 -28.63 -8.17 -24.63
C TYR A 480 -29.95 -7.87 -23.92
N ASN A 481 -29.91 -6.91 -22.99
CA ASN A 481 -31.09 -6.21 -22.49
C ASN A 481 -31.40 -5.09 -23.47
N LEU A 482 -32.51 -5.21 -24.22
CA LEU A 482 -32.86 -4.24 -25.26
C LEU A 482 -33.61 -3.05 -24.68
N GLU A 483 -33.34 -1.86 -25.21
CA GLU A 483 -34.02 -0.62 -24.81
C GLU A 483 -34.95 -0.10 -25.92
N HIS A 484 -34.49 -0.08 -27.17
CA HIS A 484 -35.34 0.32 -28.30
C HIS A 484 -34.84 -0.27 -29.63
N ILE A 485 -35.75 -0.36 -30.60
CA ILE A 485 -35.48 -0.77 -31.97
C ILE A 485 -36.02 0.29 -32.91
N VAL A 486 -35.21 0.74 -33.87
CA VAL A 486 -35.67 1.65 -34.92
C VAL A 486 -35.62 0.93 -36.25
N VAL A 487 -36.79 0.81 -36.89
CA VAL A 487 -36.89 0.23 -38.24
C VAL A 487 -37.02 1.37 -39.23
N TYR A 488 -36.19 1.38 -40.26
CA TYR A 488 -36.22 2.34 -41.36
C TYR A 488 -36.67 1.65 -42.65
N PRO A 489 -37.98 1.61 -42.95
CA PRO A 489 -38.44 1.12 -44.24
C PRO A 489 -38.11 2.11 -45.36
N TYR A 490 -38.10 1.63 -46.61
CA TYR A 490 -37.96 2.51 -47.78
C TYR A 490 -39.10 3.54 -47.85
N TRP A 491 -38.77 4.83 -47.75
CA TRP A 491 -39.75 5.93 -47.63
C TRP A 491 -40.16 6.61 -48.94
N GLY A 492 -39.61 6.20 -50.09
CA GLY A 492 -39.98 6.80 -51.39
C GLY A 492 -41.34 6.31 -51.93
N GLY A 493 -42.16 7.24 -52.43
CA GLY A 493 -43.39 6.92 -53.18
C GLY A 493 -44.62 6.60 -52.33
N GLN A 494 -44.78 7.23 -51.16
CA GLN A 494 -45.96 7.10 -50.29
C GLN A 494 -46.28 5.63 -49.95
N ARG A 495 -45.41 5.02 -49.15
CA ARG A 495 -45.49 3.61 -48.79
C ARG A 495 -45.87 3.42 -47.33
N ILE A 496 -46.70 2.41 -47.07
CA ILE A 496 -47.12 1.96 -45.74
C ILE A 496 -46.55 0.56 -45.53
N TYR A 497 -45.96 0.32 -44.37
CA TYR A 497 -45.42 -1.00 -43.99
C TYR A 497 -46.01 -1.44 -42.66
N GLN A 498 -46.49 -2.68 -42.62
CA GLN A 498 -46.93 -3.34 -41.40
C GLN A 498 -46.08 -4.57 -41.15
N TYR A 499 -45.63 -4.75 -39.90
CA TYR A 499 -44.74 -5.83 -39.48
C TYR A 499 -44.79 -6.04 -37.96
N GLU A 500 -44.29 -7.19 -37.52
CA GLU A 500 -44.10 -7.55 -36.11
C GLU A 500 -42.61 -7.75 -35.82
N LEU A 501 -42.20 -7.41 -34.59
CA LEU A 501 -40.85 -7.62 -34.07
C LEU A 501 -40.89 -8.68 -32.96
N TYR A 502 -39.91 -9.58 -32.97
CA TYR A 502 -39.75 -10.60 -31.96
C TYR A 502 -38.31 -10.69 -31.46
N GLY A 503 -38.14 -10.97 -30.17
CA GLY A 503 -36.87 -11.33 -29.55
C GLY A 503 -36.81 -12.82 -29.20
N SER A 504 -35.62 -13.41 -29.25
CA SER A 504 -35.35 -14.79 -28.80
C SER A 504 -33.92 -14.92 -28.27
N ASP A 505 -33.67 -15.84 -27.35
CA ASP A 505 -32.35 -16.24 -26.86
C ASP A 505 -31.86 -17.58 -27.46
N ASP A 506 -32.75 -18.37 -28.05
CA ASP A 506 -32.51 -19.75 -28.52
C ASP A 506 -32.90 -20.01 -30.00
N LYS A 507 -33.43 -19.01 -30.72
CA LYS A 507 -34.08 -19.09 -32.05
C LYS A 507 -35.36 -19.95 -32.12
N ILE A 508 -35.78 -20.56 -31.02
CA ILE A 508 -36.94 -21.46 -30.93
C ILE A 508 -38.12 -20.73 -30.29
N SER A 509 -37.88 -20.14 -29.12
CA SER A 509 -38.84 -19.42 -28.29
C SER A 509 -38.82 -17.94 -28.65
N TRP A 510 -39.91 -17.44 -29.24
CA TRP A 510 -40.02 -16.05 -29.69
C TRP A 510 -41.01 -15.26 -28.84
N VAL A 511 -40.58 -14.09 -28.38
CA VAL A 511 -41.40 -13.13 -27.63
C VAL A 511 -41.68 -11.94 -28.53
N LYS A 512 -42.94 -11.54 -28.71
CA LYS A 512 -43.27 -10.32 -29.46
C LYS A 512 -42.83 -9.11 -28.63
N ILE A 513 -41.99 -8.27 -29.22
CA ILE A 513 -41.37 -7.10 -28.55
C ILE A 513 -41.80 -5.76 -29.17
N GLY A 514 -42.48 -5.79 -30.31
CA GLY A 514 -43.00 -4.59 -30.96
C GLY A 514 -43.79 -4.92 -32.23
N GLU A 515 -44.43 -3.91 -32.79
CA GLU A 515 -45.11 -4.00 -34.10
C GLU A 515 -45.32 -2.62 -34.70
N ASN A 516 -45.40 -2.55 -36.02
CA ASN A 516 -45.99 -1.41 -36.71
C ASN A 516 -47.24 -1.89 -37.44
N ILE A 517 -48.41 -1.44 -37.00
CA ILE A 517 -49.69 -1.68 -37.68
C ILE A 517 -50.30 -0.37 -38.22
N SER A 518 -49.52 0.72 -38.20
CA SER A 518 -50.00 2.03 -38.64
C SER A 518 -50.25 2.07 -40.15
N GLU A 519 -51.13 2.97 -40.57
CA GLU A 519 -51.38 3.31 -41.98
C GLU A 519 -50.63 4.61 -42.36
N ASN A 520 -49.60 4.97 -41.59
CA ASN A 520 -48.78 6.16 -41.84
C ASN A 520 -47.77 5.89 -42.94
N TYR A 521 -47.48 6.91 -43.75
CA TYR A 521 -46.40 6.81 -44.73
C TYR A 521 -45.04 6.71 -44.03
N ALA A 522 -44.19 5.81 -44.52
CA ALA A 522 -42.80 5.73 -44.09
C ALA A 522 -42.07 7.05 -44.39
N THR A 523 -41.22 7.48 -43.47
CA THR A 523 -40.38 8.67 -43.58
C THR A 523 -38.93 8.31 -43.27
N GLN A 524 -38.00 9.24 -43.53
CA GLN A 524 -36.59 9.06 -43.21
C GLN A 524 -36.31 8.89 -41.70
N ASN A 525 -37.27 9.23 -40.82
CA ASN A 525 -37.12 9.11 -39.37
C ASN A 525 -37.34 7.67 -38.88
N GLY A 526 -37.85 6.77 -39.73
CA GLY A 526 -38.17 5.40 -39.35
C GLY A 526 -39.34 5.30 -38.37
N PHE A 527 -39.48 4.13 -37.75
CA PHE A 527 -40.45 3.81 -36.72
C PHE A 527 -39.69 3.31 -35.49
N ASN A 528 -39.79 4.05 -34.39
CA ASN A 528 -39.17 3.70 -33.13
C ASN A 528 -40.09 2.80 -32.30
N HIS A 529 -39.52 1.76 -31.68
CA HIS A 529 -40.19 0.80 -30.82
C HIS A 529 -39.44 0.73 -29.49
N GLU A 530 -40.05 1.27 -28.42
CA GLU A 530 -39.51 1.11 -27.07
C GLU A 530 -39.71 -0.33 -26.59
N ILE A 531 -38.65 -0.95 -26.07
CA ILE A 531 -38.68 -2.33 -25.59
C ILE A 531 -38.84 -2.32 -24.07
N ASN A 532 -40.02 -2.72 -23.59
CA ASN A 532 -40.36 -2.76 -22.17
C ASN A 532 -40.50 -4.22 -21.70
N THR A 533 -39.38 -4.92 -21.53
CA THR A 533 -39.36 -6.29 -20.98
C THR A 533 -38.11 -6.50 -20.12
N ASP A 534 -38.23 -7.39 -19.14
CA ASP A 534 -37.15 -7.89 -18.29
C ASP A 534 -36.33 -9.02 -18.94
N LYS A 535 -36.76 -9.49 -20.12
CA LYS A 535 -36.08 -10.53 -20.88
C LYS A 535 -34.88 -9.98 -21.64
N SER A 536 -33.92 -10.86 -21.84
CA SER A 536 -32.72 -10.60 -22.65
C SER A 536 -32.76 -11.47 -23.90
N PHE A 537 -32.18 -10.97 -24.99
CA PHE A 537 -32.27 -11.62 -26.30
C PHE A 537 -30.92 -11.67 -26.99
N SER A 538 -30.71 -12.74 -27.76
CA SER A 538 -29.57 -12.90 -28.67
C SER A 538 -29.98 -12.69 -30.12
N TYR A 539 -31.28 -12.77 -30.41
CA TYR A 539 -31.83 -12.75 -31.76
C TYR A 539 -33.01 -11.80 -31.86
N ILE A 540 -33.04 -11.02 -32.95
CA ILE A 540 -34.17 -10.16 -33.31
C ILE A 540 -34.74 -10.63 -34.63
N LYS A 541 -36.06 -10.79 -34.70
CA LYS A 541 -36.77 -11.15 -35.92
C LYS A 541 -37.76 -10.06 -36.30
N LEU A 542 -37.76 -9.69 -37.57
CA LEU A 542 -38.84 -8.93 -38.18
C LEU A 542 -39.65 -9.86 -39.08
N LYS A 543 -40.97 -9.86 -38.90
CA LYS A 543 -41.92 -10.57 -39.76
C LYS A 543 -42.84 -9.57 -40.44
N GLY A 544 -42.84 -9.54 -41.76
CA GLY A 544 -43.74 -8.66 -42.50
C GLY A 544 -45.20 -9.09 -42.37
N ILE A 545 -46.11 -8.11 -42.41
CA ILE A 545 -47.56 -8.34 -42.48
C ILE A 545 -48.07 -7.86 -43.84
N LYS A 546 -47.81 -6.60 -44.18
CA LYS A 546 -48.38 -5.94 -45.37
C LYS A 546 -47.54 -4.77 -45.82
N THR A 547 -47.46 -4.57 -47.13
CA THR A 547 -46.96 -3.33 -47.73
C THR A 547 -48.00 -2.78 -48.70
N MET A 548 -48.19 -1.46 -48.67
CA MET A 548 -49.05 -0.75 -49.61
C MET A 548 -48.29 0.44 -50.21
N VAL A 549 -48.44 0.64 -51.51
CA VAL A 549 -47.89 1.80 -52.23
C VAL A 549 -49.01 2.49 -52.99
N VAL A 550 -49.18 3.80 -52.78
CA VAL A 550 -50.24 4.58 -53.44
C VAL A 550 -50.08 4.49 -54.96
N GLY A 551 -51.12 4.03 -55.65
CA GLY A 551 -51.12 3.87 -57.11
C GLY A 551 -50.30 2.69 -57.65
N ARG A 552 -49.72 1.84 -56.80
CA ARG A 552 -48.88 0.69 -57.19
C ARG A 552 -49.21 -0.57 -56.37
N PRO A 553 -50.40 -1.17 -56.57
CA PRO A 553 -50.82 -2.37 -55.83
C PRO A 553 -49.98 -3.62 -56.15
N ASP A 554 -49.20 -3.57 -57.24
CA ASP A 554 -48.23 -4.60 -57.62
C ASP A 554 -47.03 -4.69 -56.66
N ILE A 555 -46.76 -3.63 -55.89
CA ILE A 555 -45.69 -3.60 -54.88
C ILE A 555 -46.27 -3.97 -53.53
N ASN A 556 -46.11 -5.23 -53.15
CA ASN A 556 -46.59 -5.79 -51.88
C ASN A 556 -45.48 -6.50 -51.07
N ASN A 557 -44.21 -6.32 -51.45
CA ASN A 557 -43.02 -6.73 -50.70
C ASN A 557 -42.58 -5.67 -49.69
N ILE A 558 -41.95 -6.13 -48.61
CA ILE A 558 -41.34 -5.27 -47.60
C ILE A 558 -39.94 -4.82 -48.07
N HIS A 559 -39.59 -3.58 -47.73
CA HIS A 559 -38.29 -2.99 -48.07
C HIS A 559 -37.72 -2.31 -46.83
N ILE A 560 -36.54 -2.72 -46.41
CA ILE A 560 -35.85 -2.22 -45.22
C ILE A 560 -34.56 -1.54 -45.66
N VAL A 561 -34.43 -0.26 -45.33
CA VAL A 561 -33.22 0.54 -45.53
C VAL A 561 -32.24 0.27 -44.39
N GLU A 562 -32.72 0.20 -43.16
CA GLU A 562 -31.91 -0.05 -41.96
C GLU A 562 -32.80 -0.57 -40.81
N LEU A 563 -32.22 -1.33 -39.90
CA LEU A 563 -32.79 -1.71 -38.61
C LEU A 563 -31.69 -1.58 -37.56
N GLU A 564 -31.90 -0.66 -36.63
CA GLU A 564 -30.99 -0.41 -35.51
C GLU A 564 -31.57 -1.02 -34.24
N VAL A 565 -30.74 -1.73 -33.48
CA VAL A 565 -31.12 -2.38 -32.22
C VAL A 565 -30.23 -1.83 -31.12
N PHE A 566 -30.82 -1.26 -30.09
CA PHE A 566 -30.09 -0.63 -29.01
C PHE A 566 -30.38 -1.31 -27.68
N GLY A 567 -29.35 -1.43 -26.86
CA GLY A 567 -29.40 -2.11 -25.58
C GLY A 567 -28.03 -2.30 -24.97
N GLN A 568 -27.99 -3.09 -23.90
CA GLN A 568 -26.79 -3.31 -23.11
C GLN A 568 -26.43 -4.79 -23.12
N GLU A 569 -25.14 -5.09 -23.25
CA GLU A 569 -24.67 -6.47 -23.23
C GLU A 569 -24.83 -7.08 -21.84
N LYS A 570 -25.36 -8.29 -21.80
CA LYS A 570 -25.52 -9.11 -20.60
C LYS A 570 -24.50 -10.24 -20.60
N ASN A 571 -24.09 -10.66 -19.41
CA ASN A 571 -23.10 -11.71 -19.14
C ASN A 571 -21.65 -11.38 -19.51
N ASN A 572 -21.39 -10.29 -20.24
CA ASN A 572 -20.03 -9.77 -20.39
C ASN A 572 -19.62 -9.08 -19.08
N LEU A 573 -18.79 -9.77 -18.29
CA LEU A 573 -18.29 -9.29 -17.00
C LEU A 573 -17.46 -8.02 -17.12
N ALA A 574 -16.88 -7.74 -18.30
CA ALA A 574 -16.09 -6.56 -18.55
C ALA A 574 -16.94 -5.33 -18.92
N TYR A 575 -18.20 -5.50 -19.33
CA TYR A 575 -19.03 -4.41 -19.86
C TYR A 575 -19.12 -3.22 -18.89
N LEU A 576 -18.74 -2.04 -19.37
CA LEU A 576 -18.66 -0.76 -18.63
C LEU A 576 -17.83 -0.81 -17.33
N LYS A 577 -16.94 -1.81 -17.19
CA LYS A 577 -16.06 -1.91 -16.02
C LYS A 577 -14.91 -0.91 -16.08
N PRO A 578 -14.31 -0.55 -14.93
CA PRO A 578 -13.13 0.31 -14.91
C PRO A 578 -11.97 -0.25 -15.75
N VAL A 579 -11.33 0.63 -16.51
CA VAL A 579 -10.21 0.29 -17.40
C VAL A 579 -9.02 1.21 -17.16
N THR A 580 -7.82 0.64 -17.06
CA THR A 580 -6.55 1.37 -17.01
C THR A 580 -5.62 0.88 -18.10
N SER A 581 -4.71 1.71 -18.60
CA SER A 581 -3.83 1.31 -19.71
C SER A 581 -2.46 2.00 -19.66
N SER A 582 -1.54 1.55 -20.51
CA SER A 582 -0.19 2.10 -20.65
C SER A 582 -0.14 3.43 -21.38
N SER A 583 -1.19 3.78 -22.15
CA SER A 583 -1.29 5.05 -22.86
C SER A 583 -2.32 5.92 -22.13
N THR A 584 -1.98 7.19 -21.89
CA THR A 584 -3.01 8.13 -21.42
C THR A 584 -3.91 8.48 -22.61
N ASP A 585 -5.19 8.78 -22.34
CA ASP A 585 -6.16 9.23 -23.36
C ASP A 585 -5.66 10.46 -24.17
N ASN A 586 -4.63 11.15 -23.67
CA ASN A 586 -3.99 12.32 -24.26
C ASN A 586 -2.54 12.08 -24.73
N SER A 587 -2.12 10.82 -24.93
CA SER A 587 -0.76 10.55 -25.40
C SER A 587 -0.52 11.29 -26.73
N ALA A 588 0.63 11.95 -26.90
CA ALA A 588 0.89 12.84 -28.04
C ALA A 588 0.88 12.16 -29.44
N SER A 589 0.59 10.85 -29.50
CA SER A 589 0.53 10.04 -30.70
C SER A 589 -0.72 9.14 -30.80
N SER A 590 -1.63 9.16 -29.83
CA SER A 590 -2.92 8.46 -29.94
C SER A 590 -3.88 9.26 -30.82
N SER A 591 -4.79 8.56 -31.51
CA SER A 591 -5.91 9.24 -32.17
C SER A 591 -6.68 10.12 -31.18
N SER A 592 -7.10 11.31 -31.61
CA SER A 592 -7.64 12.38 -30.75
C SER A 592 -8.91 12.03 -29.97
N ASN A 593 -9.51 10.87 -30.22
CA ASN A 593 -10.76 10.40 -29.60
C ASN A 593 -10.64 8.98 -28.98
N SER A 594 -9.44 8.43 -28.87
CA SER A 594 -9.22 7.13 -28.21
C SER A 594 -9.40 7.28 -26.70
N LYS A 595 -10.20 6.41 -26.09
CA LYS A 595 -10.42 6.34 -24.65
C LYS A 595 -10.32 4.90 -24.16
N ASN A 596 -9.76 4.70 -22.98
CA ASN A 596 -9.66 3.36 -22.37
C ASN A 596 -11.01 2.62 -22.27
N ILE A 597 -12.08 3.34 -21.92
CA ILE A 597 -13.44 2.76 -21.76
C ILE A 597 -13.97 2.09 -23.04
N GLN A 598 -13.45 2.47 -24.21
CA GLN A 598 -13.92 1.94 -25.50
C GLN A 598 -13.68 0.44 -25.64
N VAL A 599 -12.77 -0.17 -24.85
CA VAL A 599 -12.57 -1.62 -24.91
C VAL A 599 -13.66 -2.41 -24.18
N VAL A 600 -14.57 -1.74 -23.48
CA VAL A 600 -15.65 -2.37 -22.72
C VAL A 600 -17.01 -1.65 -22.85
N ASP A 601 -17.12 -0.67 -23.74
CA ASP A 601 -18.35 0.12 -23.94
C ASP A 601 -19.43 -0.64 -24.74
N GLY A 602 -19.14 -1.87 -25.20
CA GLY A 602 -19.99 -2.67 -26.08
C GLY A 602 -20.07 -2.15 -27.53
N ASN A 603 -19.53 -0.97 -27.81
CA ASN A 603 -19.50 -0.38 -29.14
C ASN A 603 -18.33 -0.94 -29.93
N ARG A 604 -18.61 -1.95 -30.75
CA ARG A 604 -17.59 -2.60 -31.58
C ARG A 604 -16.96 -1.68 -32.63
N GLN A 605 -17.46 -0.45 -32.83
CA GLN A 605 -16.91 0.50 -33.80
C GLN A 605 -15.85 1.43 -33.20
N THR A 606 -15.93 1.70 -31.90
CA THR A 606 -14.92 2.48 -31.16
C THR A 606 -13.72 1.59 -30.85
N TYR A 607 -12.55 2.19 -30.63
CA TYR A 607 -11.34 1.44 -30.31
C TYR A 607 -10.37 2.27 -29.48
N TRP A 608 -9.73 1.60 -28.53
CA TRP A 608 -8.55 2.11 -27.86
C TRP A 608 -7.33 2.04 -28.78
N ASP A 609 -6.53 3.10 -28.77
CA ASP A 609 -5.27 3.28 -29.48
C ASP A 609 -4.13 3.44 -28.46
N ALA A 610 -3.16 2.53 -28.54
CA ALA A 610 -2.02 2.50 -27.64
C ALA A 610 -0.98 3.62 -27.86
N GLY A 611 -1.11 4.41 -28.93
CA GLY A 611 -0.12 5.39 -29.35
C GLY A 611 1.11 4.77 -30.03
N VAL A 612 1.77 5.56 -30.88
CA VAL A 612 2.97 5.14 -31.62
C VAL A 612 4.16 5.07 -30.65
N TYR A 613 4.98 4.02 -30.75
CA TYR A 613 6.21 3.79 -29.97
C TYR A 613 6.07 3.25 -28.53
N SER A 614 4.87 2.89 -28.08
CA SER A 614 4.74 2.13 -26.83
C SER A 614 5.32 0.73 -27.02
N LYS A 615 6.39 0.39 -26.29
CA LYS A 615 6.96 -0.96 -26.31
C LYS A 615 6.08 -1.86 -25.43
N ASN A 616 5.37 -2.80 -26.05
CA ASN A 616 4.41 -3.70 -25.40
C ASN A 616 3.29 -2.95 -24.66
N PRO A 617 2.43 -2.19 -25.37
CA PRO A 617 1.33 -1.48 -24.74
C PRO A 617 0.41 -2.46 -24.03
N TRP A 618 -0.19 -2.02 -22.91
CA TRP A 618 -1.08 -2.86 -22.12
C TRP A 618 -2.35 -2.14 -21.74
N ILE A 619 -3.41 -2.92 -21.51
CA ILE A 619 -4.69 -2.47 -20.98
C ILE A 619 -5.19 -3.49 -19.96
N ILE A 620 -5.77 -3.01 -18.86
CA ILE A 620 -6.25 -3.79 -17.72
C ILE A 620 -7.72 -3.43 -17.48
N VAL A 621 -8.58 -4.43 -17.44
CA VAL A 621 -9.97 -4.31 -17.01
C VAL A 621 -10.08 -4.84 -15.57
N ASP A 622 -10.61 -4.02 -14.66
CA ASP A 622 -10.98 -4.43 -13.30
C ASP A 622 -12.46 -4.86 -13.28
N LEU A 623 -12.71 -6.16 -13.17
CA LEU A 623 -14.06 -6.74 -13.10
C LEU A 623 -14.80 -6.36 -11.81
N GLN A 624 -14.11 -5.72 -10.85
CA GLN A 624 -14.52 -5.28 -9.51
C GLN A 624 -14.71 -6.39 -8.47
N ASP A 625 -15.01 -7.60 -8.92
CA ASP A 625 -15.10 -8.81 -8.11
C ASP A 625 -14.28 -9.95 -8.73
N VAL A 626 -14.09 -11.04 -7.97
CA VAL A 626 -13.39 -12.24 -8.45
C VAL A 626 -14.39 -13.20 -9.10
N TYR A 627 -14.09 -13.60 -10.32
CA TYR A 627 -14.89 -14.51 -11.13
C TYR A 627 -14.08 -15.75 -11.51
N LEU A 628 -14.77 -16.88 -11.68
CA LEU A 628 -14.25 -18.04 -12.39
C LEU A 628 -14.54 -17.85 -13.87
N LEU A 629 -13.49 -17.55 -14.63
CA LEU A 629 -13.59 -17.24 -16.05
C LEU A 629 -13.74 -18.52 -16.89
N ASP A 630 -14.50 -18.44 -17.98
CA ASP A 630 -14.69 -19.56 -18.91
C ASP A 630 -14.36 -19.20 -20.37
N LYS A 631 -14.55 -17.95 -20.78
CA LYS A 631 -14.30 -17.51 -22.15
C LYS A 631 -13.94 -16.03 -22.20
N LEU A 632 -13.04 -15.68 -23.11
CA LEU A 632 -12.79 -14.30 -23.52
C LEU A 632 -13.10 -14.13 -25.01
N ASN A 633 -13.51 -12.93 -25.42
CA ASN A 633 -13.61 -12.55 -26.82
C ASN A 633 -12.84 -11.24 -27.05
N VAL A 634 -11.82 -11.31 -27.91
CA VAL A 634 -10.92 -10.20 -28.21
C VAL A 634 -11.24 -9.66 -29.60
N ILE A 635 -11.71 -8.41 -29.67
CA ILE A 635 -12.03 -7.73 -30.92
C ILE A 635 -10.98 -6.63 -31.14
N THR A 636 -10.00 -6.90 -32.00
CA THR A 636 -9.03 -5.89 -32.47
C THR A 636 -9.56 -5.09 -33.67
N TYR A 637 -8.89 -4.00 -34.04
CA TYR A 637 -9.32 -3.11 -35.13
C TYR A 637 -9.66 -3.83 -36.43
N TRP A 638 -10.96 -3.87 -36.74
CA TRP A 638 -11.52 -4.66 -37.84
C TRP A 638 -12.03 -3.82 -39.02
N ALA A 639 -12.26 -2.52 -38.87
CA ALA A 639 -13.02 -1.72 -39.84
C ALA A 639 -12.50 -1.74 -41.30
N ARG A 640 -11.21 -2.06 -41.50
CA ARG A 640 -10.58 -2.21 -42.82
C ARG A 640 -10.46 -3.66 -43.31
N ASN A 641 -10.74 -4.65 -42.46
CA ASN A 641 -10.62 -6.09 -42.72
C ASN A 641 -9.25 -6.51 -43.33
N ASP A 642 -8.19 -5.73 -43.11
CA ASP A 642 -6.88 -5.91 -43.72
C ASP A 642 -5.74 -6.13 -42.69
N ARG A 643 -6.05 -6.20 -41.39
CA ARG A 643 -5.05 -6.29 -40.32
C ARG A 643 -5.13 -7.60 -39.53
N TYR A 644 -4.00 -8.01 -38.95
CA TYR A 644 -3.92 -9.06 -37.93
C TYR A 644 -3.02 -8.61 -36.77
N TYR A 645 -3.20 -9.20 -35.59
CA TYR A 645 -2.62 -8.74 -34.32
C TYR A 645 -2.06 -9.89 -33.49
N TYR A 646 -1.02 -9.60 -32.71
CA TYR A 646 -0.44 -10.49 -31.69
C TYR A 646 -0.52 -9.84 -30.31
N TYR A 647 -0.83 -10.62 -29.29
CA TYR A 647 -1.04 -10.13 -27.93
C TYR A 647 -0.92 -11.26 -26.91
N ASP A 648 -0.60 -10.89 -25.67
CA ASP A 648 -0.67 -11.78 -24.51
C ASP A 648 -1.84 -11.36 -23.61
N ILE A 649 -2.43 -12.32 -22.91
CA ILE A 649 -3.42 -12.08 -21.86
C ILE A 649 -2.91 -12.66 -20.55
N TYR A 650 -3.05 -11.88 -19.49
CA TYR A 650 -2.75 -12.24 -18.11
C TYR A 650 -3.97 -11.98 -17.23
N THR A 651 -4.05 -12.68 -16.11
CA THR A 651 -5.10 -12.50 -15.10
C THR A 651 -4.50 -12.32 -13.71
N SER A 652 -5.20 -11.58 -12.85
CA SER A 652 -4.81 -11.37 -11.45
C SER A 652 -6.04 -11.28 -10.56
N ILE A 653 -5.89 -11.59 -9.27
CA ILE A 653 -6.91 -11.40 -8.23
C ILE A 653 -6.67 -10.08 -7.48
N ASP A 654 -5.41 -9.73 -7.24
CA ASP A 654 -4.97 -8.58 -6.42
C ASP A 654 -4.57 -7.35 -7.24
N GLY A 655 -4.35 -7.51 -8.55
CA GLY A 655 -3.90 -6.44 -9.43
C GLY A 655 -2.39 -6.23 -9.40
N GLU A 656 -1.64 -7.05 -8.67
CA GLU A 656 -0.18 -7.00 -8.52
C GLU A 656 0.49 -8.24 -9.14
N ASP A 657 0.05 -9.44 -8.77
CA ASP A 657 0.56 -10.71 -9.30
C ASP A 657 -0.25 -11.15 -10.53
N TYR A 658 0.34 -11.01 -11.72
CA TYR A 658 -0.28 -11.36 -12.99
C TYR A 658 0.22 -12.70 -13.52
N LYS A 659 -0.71 -13.65 -13.66
CA LYS A 659 -0.44 -14.99 -14.20
C LYS A 659 -0.77 -15.02 -15.70
N PRO A 660 0.08 -15.62 -16.56
CA PRO A 660 -0.20 -15.74 -17.99
C PRO A 660 -1.41 -16.66 -18.22
N LEU A 661 -2.30 -16.25 -19.12
CA LEU A 661 -3.53 -16.98 -19.47
C LEU A 661 -3.52 -17.45 -20.94
N TYR A 662 -3.19 -16.54 -21.87
CA TYR A 662 -3.22 -16.82 -23.31
C TYR A 662 -2.16 -16.00 -24.04
N SER A 663 -1.67 -16.50 -25.17
CA SER A 663 -0.74 -15.75 -26.03
C SER A 663 -0.98 -16.10 -27.49
N LYS A 664 -1.18 -15.05 -28.30
CA LYS A 664 -1.23 -15.12 -29.76
C LYS A 664 0.05 -14.51 -30.31
N THR A 665 0.93 -15.34 -30.85
CA THR A 665 2.28 -14.94 -31.30
C THR A 665 2.50 -15.09 -32.80
N GLU A 666 1.60 -15.76 -33.50
CA GLU A 666 1.67 -16.03 -34.94
C GLU A 666 0.27 -16.07 -35.56
N GLY A 667 0.21 -16.22 -36.88
CA GLY A 667 -1.03 -16.20 -37.67
C GLY A 667 -1.20 -14.94 -38.52
N THR A 668 -2.06 -15.02 -39.54
CA THR A 668 -2.37 -13.92 -40.47
C THR A 668 -3.87 -13.72 -40.67
N GLU A 669 -4.68 -14.33 -39.80
CA GLU A 669 -6.12 -14.23 -39.78
C GLU A 669 -6.53 -12.77 -39.54
N LYS A 670 -7.29 -12.24 -40.49
CA LYS A 670 -7.70 -10.84 -40.49
C LYS A 670 -8.71 -10.59 -39.37
N SER A 671 -8.57 -9.47 -38.66
CA SER A 671 -9.50 -9.03 -37.63
C SER A 671 -10.89 -8.82 -38.23
N THR A 672 -11.92 -9.28 -37.50
CA THR A 672 -13.33 -9.14 -37.86
C THR A 672 -14.10 -8.49 -36.72
N ILE A 673 -15.32 -8.00 -37.00
CA ILE A 673 -16.22 -7.46 -35.98
C ILE A 673 -16.64 -8.49 -34.91
N PHE A 674 -16.47 -9.78 -35.18
CA PHE A 674 -16.76 -10.87 -34.23
C PHE A 674 -15.56 -11.21 -33.33
N GLY A 675 -14.37 -10.72 -33.67
CA GLY A 675 -13.14 -10.97 -32.93
C GLY A 675 -12.73 -12.44 -32.90
N GLU A 676 -11.98 -12.78 -31.87
CA GLU A 676 -11.44 -14.12 -31.60
C GLU A 676 -11.96 -14.62 -30.26
N ASN A 677 -12.56 -15.82 -30.26
CA ASN A 677 -12.99 -16.48 -29.02
C ASN A 677 -11.85 -17.31 -28.45
N ILE A 678 -11.58 -17.12 -27.16
CA ILE A 678 -10.59 -17.85 -26.39
C ILE A 678 -11.36 -18.64 -25.33
N ASP A 679 -11.46 -19.95 -25.53
CA ASP A 679 -12.10 -20.86 -24.59
C ASP A 679 -11.08 -21.30 -23.52
N ILE A 680 -11.36 -20.96 -22.27
CA ILE A 680 -10.57 -21.32 -21.10
C ILE A 680 -11.38 -22.13 -20.09
N SER A 681 -12.55 -22.64 -20.48
CA SER A 681 -13.47 -23.38 -19.59
C SER A 681 -12.87 -24.67 -19.02
N HIS A 682 -11.79 -25.17 -19.64
CA HIS A 682 -11.00 -26.30 -19.18
C HIS A 682 -9.94 -25.93 -18.13
N GLN A 683 -9.70 -24.64 -17.88
CA GLN A 683 -8.75 -24.11 -16.90
C GLN A 683 -9.52 -23.53 -15.71
N GLU A 684 -9.07 -23.82 -14.50
CA GLU A 684 -9.64 -23.20 -13.30
C GLU A 684 -9.01 -21.82 -13.08
N THR A 685 -9.53 -20.82 -13.81
CA THR A 685 -8.98 -19.45 -13.82
C THR A 685 -9.84 -18.50 -12.98
N TYR A 686 -9.34 -18.12 -11.81
CA TYR A 686 -9.93 -17.07 -10.98
C TYR A 686 -9.29 -15.72 -11.27
N ALA A 687 -10.10 -14.70 -11.54
CA ALA A 687 -9.60 -13.38 -11.87
C ALA A 687 -10.57 -12.27 -11.45
N ARG A 688 -9.99 -11.17 -10.97
CA ARG A 688 -10.64 -9.85 -10.90
C ARG A 688 -10.09 -8.92 -11.97
N TYR A 689 -8.81 -9.02 -12.31
CA TYR A 689 -8.15 -8.20 -13.31
C TYR A 689 -7.81 -9.02 -14.54
N VAL A 690 -8.15 -8.51 -15.72
CA VAL A 690 -7.74 -9.07 -17.01
C VAL A 690 -6.87 -8.07 -17.73
N LYS A 691 -5.61 -8.46 -18.00
CA LYS A 691 -4.61 -7.62 -18.65
C LYS A 691 -4.29 -8.14 -20.04
N LEU A 692 -4.44 -7.31 -21.06
CA LEU A 692 -3.98 -7.58 -22.41
C LEU A 692 -2.72 -6.77 -22.70
N ILE A 693 -1.68 -7.41 -23.25
CA ILE A 693 -0.45 -6.77 -23.70
C ILE A 693 -0.33 -6.94 -25.22
N GLY A 694 -0.47 -5.84 -25.96
CA GLY A 694 -0.27 -5.81 -27.40
C GLY A 694 1.19 -6.05 -27.78
N LYS A 695 1.44 -6.90 -28.78
CA LYS A 695 2.79 -7.24 -29.26
C LYS A 695 3.04 -6.82 -30.69
N TYR A 696 2.01 -6.86 -31.54
CA TYR A 696 2.15 -6.60 -32.97
C TYR A 696 0.82 -6.18 -33.61
N ASP A 697 0.92 -5.28 -34.58
CA ASP A 697 -0.11 -4.90 -35.55
C ASP A 697 0.54 -4.96 -36.95
N SER A 698 -0.08 -5.68 -37.89
CA SER A 698 0.43 -5.86 -39.25
C SER A 698 0.50 -4.59 -40.11
N ALA A 699 -0.17 -3.52 -39.73
CA ALA A 699 -0.34 -2.32 -40.55
C ALA A 699 0.07 -1.02 -39.85
N ASN A 700 0.31 -1.03 -38.55
CA ASN A 700 0.64 0.16 -37.76
C ASN A 700 1.68 -0.17 -36.68
N ALA A 701 2.48 0.82 -36.29
CA ALA A 701 3.38 0.73 -35.14
C ALA A 701 2.65 0.93 -33.79
N SER A 702 1.38 1.35 -33.80
CA SER A 702 0.48 1.34 -32.64
C SER A 702 -0.33 0.03 -32.55
N PHE A 703 -0.90 -0.26 -31.37
CA PHE A 703 -1.82 -1.37 -31.13
C PHE A 703 -3.25 -0.86 -30.92
N HIS A 704 -4.24 -1.58 -31.44
CA HIS A 704 -5.64 -1.14 -31.43
C HIS A 704 -6.58 -2.25 -30.95
N LEU A 705 -7.47 -1.91 -30.01
CA LEU A 705 -8.45 -2.85 -29.45
C LEU A 705 -9.85 -2.22 -29.47
N ASN A 706 -10.80 -2.86 -30.16
CA ASN A 706 -12.21 -2.46 -30.13
C ASN A 706 -12.90 -2.94 -28.87
N GLN A 707 -12.77 -4.22 -28.50
CA GLN A 707 -13.43 -4.78 -27.32
C GLN A 707 -12.62 -5.90 -26.69
N LEU A 708 -12.70 -6.00 -25.37
CA LEU A 708 -12.32 -7.15 -24.56
C LEU A 708 -13.53 -7.60 -23.77
N ARG A 709 -14.17 -8.68 -24.21
CA ARG A 709 -15.35 -9.25 -23.56
C ARG A 709 -14.91 -10.43 -22.71
N VAL A 710 -15.38 -10.49 -21.47
CA VAL A 710 -14.98 -11.50 -20.50
C VAL A 710 -16.22 -12.21 -19.98
N TYR A 711 -16.20 -13.54 -19.97
CA TYR A 711 -17.31 -14.36 -19.53
C TYR A 711 -16.85 -15.30 -18.41
N GLY A 712 -17.80 -15.62 -17.53
CA GLY A 712 -17.56 -16.47 -16.39
C GLY A 712 -18.71 -16.39 -15.40
N LYS A 713 -18.46 -16.90 -14.21
CA LYS A 713 -19.43 -16.93 -13.11
C LYS A 713 -18.82 -16.40 -11.82
N GLU A 714 -19.66 -15.78 -11.00
CA GLU A 714 -19.28 -15.31 -9.68
C GLU A 714 -18.81 -16.49 -8.80
N VAL A 715 -17.76 -16.25 -8.01
CA VAL A 715 -17.24 -17.27 -7.12
C VAL A 715 -17.99 -17.27 -5.79
N ILE A 716 -18.93 -18.20 -5.64
CA ILE A 716 -19.72 -18.36 -4.40
C ILE A 716 -19.18 -19.44 -3.44
N LYS A 717 -18.14 -20.18 -3.84
CA LYS A 717 -17.61 -21.32 -3.07
C LYS A 717 -16.57 -20.85 -2.02
N GLU A 718 -16.73 -21.29 -0.78
CA GLU A 718 -15.76 -21.07 0.32
C GLU A 718 -14.53 -21.98 0.18
N ALA A 719 -13.42 -21.58 0.79
CA ALA A 719 -12.24 -22.43 0.94
C ALA A 719 -12.50 -23.60 1.90
N ASP A 720 -11.71 -24.67 1.76
CA ASP A 720 -11.76 -25.86 2.60
C ASP A 720 -10.82 -25.74 3.80
N TYR A 721 -11.40 -25.74 5.01
CA TYR A 721 -10.69 -25.63 6.28
C TYR A 721 -10.50 -26.97 7.00
N THR A 722 -10.87 -28.10 6.37
CA THR A 722 -10.85 -29.42 7.03
C THR A 722 -9.47 -29.72 7.64
N MET A 723 -8.39 -29.47 6.90
CA MET A 723 -7.03 -29.70 7.39
C MET A 723 -6.63 -28.72 8.51
N VAL A 724 -7.07 -27.46 8.43
CA VAL A 724 -6.85 -26.46 9.50
C VAL A 724 -7.54 -26.92 10.79
N ASP A 725 -8.77 -27.42 10.68
CA ASP A 725 -9.53 -27.93 11.82
C ASP A 725 -8.87 -29.18 12.43
N GLU A 726 -8.33 -30.07 11.61
CA GLU A 726 -7.57 -31.23 12.08
C GLU A 726 -6.31 -30.83 12.88
N VAL A 727 -5.52 -29.86 12.41
CA VAL A 727 -4.31 -29.44 13.12
C VAL A 727 -4.60 -28.62 14.38
N ILE A 728 -5.67 -27.81 14.37
CA ILE A 728 -6.16 -27.14 15.59
C ILE A 728 -6.66 -28.18 16.60
N ALA A 729 -7.34 -29.23 16.16
CA ALA A 729 -7.75 -30.32 17.04
C ALA A 729 -6.56 -31.03 17.69
N LYS A 730 -5.46 -31.27 16.94
CA LYS A 730 -4.20 -31.80 17.50
C LYS A 730 -3.63 -30.85 18.57
N ALA A 731 -3.59 -29.55 18.30
CA ALA A 731 -3.13 -28.55 19.26
C ALA A 731 -3.96 -28.54 20.56
N ASN A 732 -5.28 -28.69 20.44
CA ASN A 732 -6.19 -28.73 21.58
C ASN A 732 -6.05 -29.98 22.46
N GLN A 733 -5.46 -31.06 21.94
CA GLN A 733 -5.22 -32.30 22.69
C GLN A 733 -3.91 -32.30 23.50
N LEU A 734 -3.07 -31.26 23.35
CA LEU A 734 -1.81 -31.18 24.07
C LEU A 734 -2.01 -31.05 25.57
N ASN A 735 -1.23 -31.80 26.35
CA ASN A 735 -1.05 -31.48 27.76
C ASN A 735 -0.15 -30.24 27.89
N ARG A 736 -0.78 -29.07 27.87
CA ARG A 736 -0.11 -27.76 27.86
C ARG A 736 0.77 -27.52 29.10
N GLU A 737 0.51 -28.21 30.21
CA GLU A 737 1.33 -28.06 31.43
C GLU A 737 2.78 -28.52 31.25
N GLN A 738 3.04 -29.40 30.26
CA GLN A 738 4.37 -29.95 29.98
C GLN A 738 5.27 -29.00 29.17
N TYR A 739 4.74 -27.94 28.57
CA TYR A 739 5.47 -27.08 27.63
C TYR A 739 5.72 -25.68 28.18
N THR A 740 6.77 -25.02 27.71
CA THR A 740 7.09 -23.64 28.12
C THR A 740 6.01 -22.67 27.64
N GLN A 741 5.79 -21.60 28.40
CA GLN A 741 4.82 -20.56 28.02
C GLN A 741 5.19 -19.88 26.69
N THR A 742 6.49 -19.70 26.44
CA THR A 742 7.00 -19.06 25.22
C THR A 742 6.66 -19.89 23.97
N SER A 743 6.87 -21.21 24.00
CA SER A 743 6.54 -22.04 22.84
C SER A 743 5.03 -22.20 22.64
N LEU A 744 4.25 -22.26 23.73
CA LEU A 744 2.78 -22.28 23.65
C LEU A 744 2.21 -20.98 23.08
N SER A 745 2.76 -19.83 23.45
CA SER A 745 2.31 -18.54 22.93
C SER A 745 2.48 -18.42 21.41
N LYS A 746 3.52 -19.04 20.85
CA LYS A 746 3.72 -19.08 19.38
C LYS A 746 2.68 -19.97 18.69
N LEU A 747 2.32 -21.09 19.31
CA LEU A 747 1.26 -21.97 18.81
C LEU A 747 -0.10 -21.27 18.86
N ASP A 748 -0.42 -20.61 19.96
CA ASP A 748 -1.68 -19.86 20.10
C ASP A 748 -1.75 -18.73 19.05
N GLN A 749 -0.65 -18.00 18.85
CA GLN A 749 -0.57 -16.97 17.81
C GLN A 749 -0.84 -17.55 16.41
N ALA A 750 -0.24 -18.68 16.04
CA ALA A 750 -0.47 -19.31 14.74
C ALA A 750 -1.93 -19.77 14.54
N ILE A 751 -2.62 -20.15 15.62
CA ILE A 751 -4.05 -20.50 15.59
C ILE A 751 -4.92 -19.24 15.47
N ASP A 752 -4.58 -18.17 16.20
CA ASP A 752 -5.31 -16.90 16.20
C ASP A 752 -5.21 -16.18 14.84
N GLU A 753 -4.18 -16.44 14.04
CA GLU A 753 -4.02 -15.93 12.68
C GLU A 753 -5.02 -16.53 11.66
N VAL A 754 -5.73 -17.61 12.02
CA VAL A 754 -6.70 -18.27 11.13
C VAL A 754 -7.95 -17.42 10.93
N VAL A 755 -8.14 -16.94 9.70
CA VAL A 755 -9.34 -16.22 9.27
C VAL A 755 -10.25 -17.18 8.48
N ARG A 756 -11.54 -17.29 8.82
CA ARG A 756 -12.48 -18.34 8.34
C ARG A 756 -13.49 -17.97 7.25
N ASN A 757 -13.32 -16.83 6.60
CA ASN A 757 -14.21 -16.34 5.53
C ASN A 757 -13.53 -16.29 4.15
N LYS A 758 -12.50 -17.12 3.96
CA LYS A 758 -11.74 -17.18 2.70
C LYS A 758 -12.52 -17.90 1.62
N LYS A 759 -12.43 -17.40 0.40
CA LYS A 759 -13.03 -18.02 -0.78
C LYS A 759 -12.09 -19.07 -1.38
N ILE A 760 -12.63 -19.95 -2.23
CA ILE A 760 -11.88 -21.06 -2.81
C ILE A 760 -10.58 -20.63 -3.55
N TYR A 761 -10.56 -19.43 -4.13
CA TYR A 761 -9.36 -18.90 -4.80
C TYR A 761 -8.26 -18.44 -3.83
N GLU A 762 -8.53 -18.41 -2.52
CA GLU A 762 -7.57 -18.16 -1.45
C GLU A 762 -7.16 -19.46 -0.72
N GLN A 763 -7.40 -20.64 -1.33
CA GLN A 763 -7.10 -21.93 -0.71
C GLN A 763 -5.62 -22.03 -0.27
N GLU A 764 -4.68 -21.48 -1.04
CA GLU A 764 -3.26 -21.47 -0.66
C GLU A 764 -3.00 -20.71 0.66
N VAL A 765 -3.78 -19.67 0.96
CA VAL A 765 -3.70 -18.96 2.26
C VAL A 765 -4.19 -19.87 3.38
N VAL A 766 -5.29 -20.59 3.14
CA VAL A 766 -5.85 -21.55 4.11
C VAL A 766 -4.89 -22.71 4.36
N ASP A 767 -4.26 -23.23 3.31
CA ASP A 767 -3.23 -24.27 3.40
C ASP A 767 -1.99 -23.75 4.13
N GLY A 768 -1.65 -22.46 3.96
CA GLY A 768 -0.59 -21.78 4.71
C GLY A 768 -0.82 -21.77 6.23
N TYR A 769 -2.08 -21.64 6.68
CA TYR A 769 -2.40 -21.76 8.10
C TYR A 769 -2.05 -23.14 8.66
N VAL A 770 -2.29 -24.21 7.90
CA VAL A 770 -1.92 -25.57 8.29
C VAL A 770 -0.43 -25.65 8.55
N VAL A 771 0.38 -25.12 7.61
CA VAL A 771 1.85 -25.12 7.72
C VAL A 771 2.33 -24.36 8.95
N LEU A 772 1.76 -23.19 9.23
CA LEU A 772 2.13 -22.37 10.39
C LEU A 772 1.83 -23.08 11.72
N ILE A 773 0.64 -23.69 11.84
CA ILE A 773 0.23 -24.41 13.03
C ILE A 773 1.07 -25.67 13.23
N GLU A 774 1.31 -26.46 12.18
CA GLU A 774 2.16 -27.66 12.27
C GLU A 774 3.61 -27.30 12.64
N LYS A 775 4.15 -26.21 12.09
CA LYS A 775 5.46 -25.73 12.48
C LYS A 775 5.50 -25.35 13.96
N ALA A 776 4.52 -24.58 14.44
CA ALA A 776 4.46 -24.19 15.84
C ALA A 776 4.28 -25.39 16.78
N LEU A 777 3.53 -26.42 16.37
CA LEU A 777 3.42 -27.70 17.08
C LEU A 777 4.77 -28.42 17.18
N ASN A 778 5.53 -28.48 16.09
CA ASN A 778 6.83 -29.14 16.05
C ASN A 778 7.91 -28.38 16.84
N GLU A 779 7.77 -27.06 17.00
CA GLU A 779 8.69 -26.21 17.76
C GLU A 779 8.34 -26.10 19.26
N LEU A 780 7.37 -26.89 19.75
CA LEU A 780 7.03 -26.93 21.16
C LEU A 780 8.21 -27.38 22.03
N GLN A 781 8.46 -26.64 23.10
CA GLN A 781 9.56 -26.91 24.02
C GLN A 781 9.02 -27.39 25.36
N TYR A 782 9.46 -28.57 25.80
CA TYR A 782 9.11 -29.07 27.13
C TYR A 782 9.72 -28.19 28.23
N LYS A 783 9.02 -28.05 29.35
CA LYS A 783 9.59 -27.50 30.59
C LYS A 783 10.69 -28.42 31.10
N SER A 784 11.67 -27.86 31.81
CA SER A 784 12.63 -28.65 32.58
C SER A 784 11.91 -29.47 33.66
N ALA A 785 12.43 -30.66 33.97
CA ALA A 785 12.02 -31.38 35.17
C ALA A 785 12.42 -30.60 36.43
N ASP A 786 11.69 -30.81 37.52
CA ASP A 786 11.97 -30.26 38.83
C ASP A 786 13.04 -31.09 39.54
N TYR A 787 14.23 -30.50 39.71
CA TYR A 787 15.38 -31.10 40.39
C TYR A 787 15.49 -30.71 41.87
N SER A 788 14.55 -29.95 42.41
CA SER A 788 14.62 -29.41 43.78
C SER A 788 14.91 -30.50 44.82
N GLN A 789 14.32 -31.69 44.68
CA GLN A 789 14.56 -32.81 45.58
C GLN A 789 15.95 -33.42 45.42
N VAL A 790 16.46 -33.55 44.18
CA VAL A 790 17.83 -34.00 43.92
C VAL A 790 18.83 -33.02 44.53
N GLU A 791 18.62 -31.72 44.35
CA GLU A 791 19.46 -30.66 44.90
C GLU A 791 19.46 -30.69 46.44
N MET A 792 18.29 -30.85 47.07
CA MET A 792 18.18 -31.02 48.52
C MET A 792 18.92 -32.26 49.02
N ALA A 793 18.78 -33.41 48.34
CA ALA A 793 19.45 -34.65 48.70
C ALA A 793 20.99 -34.54 48.57
N ILE A 794 21.48 -33.92 47.49
CA ILE A 794 22.92 -33.63 47.31
C ILE A 794 23.41 -32.69 48.41
N LYS A 795 22.64 -31.67 48.77
CA LYS A 795 22.99 -30.76 49.87
C LYS A 795 23.12 -31.52 51.20
N LYS A 796 22.13 -32.35 51.55
CA LYS A 796 22.21 -33.22 52.73
C LYS A 796 23.47 -34.09 52.70
N ALA A 797 23.81 -34.64 51.54
CA ALA A 797 25.00 -35.46 51.36
C ALA A 797 26.32 -34.68 51.53
N ASN A 798 26.36 -33.42 51.13
CA ASN A 798 27.53 -32.56 51.33
C ASN A 798 27.69 -32.11 52.78
N ASP A 799 26.58 -32.00 53.53
CA ASP A 799 26.56 -31.52 54.93
C ASP A 799 27.00 -32.61 55.94
N ILE A 800 27.21 -33.87 55.54
CA ILE A 800 27.63 -34.95 56.46
C ILE A 800 29.10 -34.82 56.87
N ASN A 801 29.43 -35.19 58.11
CA ASN A 801 30.82 -35.39 58.52
C ASN A 801 31.34 -36.75 58.03
N ARG A 802 31.94 -36.76 56.85
CA ARG A 802 32.43 -37.97 56.17
C ARG A 802 33.47 -38.76 56.97
N ASN A 803 34.17 -38.15 57.93
CA ASN A 803 35.18 -38.85 58.75
C ASN A 803 34.59 -39.92 59.67
N LEU A 804 33.29 -39.85 59.95
CA LEU A 804 32.58 -40.79 60.83
C LEU A 804 32.16 -42.10 60.13
N TYR A 805 32.16 -42.15 58.80
CA TYR A 805 31.57 -43.26 58.04
C TYR A 805 32.61 -44.12 57.30
N THR A 806 32.28 -45.37 57.03
CA THR A 806 33.17 -46.31 56.31
C THR A 806 33.40 -45.85 54.87
N LYS A 807 34.55 -46.26 54.29
CA LYS A 807 34.89 -45.91 52.91
C LYS A 807 33.91 -46.53 51.90
N ASP A 808 33.43 -47.75 52.16
CA ASP A 808 32.54 -48.48 51.25
C ASP A 808 31.14 -47.86 51.20
N SER A 809 30.56 -47.48 52.35
CA SER A 809 29.25 -46.81 52.36
C SER A 809 29.30 -45.40 51.74
N LEU A 810 30.41 -44.66 51.93
CA LEU A 810 30.62 -43.36 51.27
C LEU A 810 30.79 -43.49 49.76
N LYS A 811 31.41 -44.56 49.27
CA LYS A 811 31.56 -44.83 47.84
C LYS A 811 30.20 -45.03 47.16
N ILE A 812 29.26 -45.71 47.81
CA ILE A 812 27.90 -45.90 47.31
C ILE A 812 27.16 -44.55 47.21
N LEU A 813 27.32 -43.68 48.22
CA LEU A 813 26.76 -42.32 48.19
C LEU A 813 27.35 -41.47 47.05
N ASP A 814 28.68 -41.50 46.87
CA ASP A 814 29.32 -40.75 45.79
C ASP A 814 28.91 -41.27 44.40
N GLN A 815 28.71 -42.59 44.26
CA GLN A 815 28.18 -43.18 43.02
C GLN A 815 26.75 -42.71 42.73
N ALA A 816 25.87 -42.66 43.73
CA ALA A 816 24.50 -42.17 43.58
C ALA A 816 24.47 -40.69 43.16
N ILE A 817 25.35 -39.85 43.71
CA ILE A 817 25.46 -38.42 43.34
C ILE A 817 26.01 -38.27 41.91
N ASN A 818 27.04 -39.04 41.55
CA ASN A 818 27.65 -38.96 40.22
C ASN A 818 26.76 -39.50 39.10
N ALA A 819 25.79 -40.35 39.43
CA ALA A 819 24.82 -40.90 38.48
C ALA A 819 23.66 -39.93 38.16
N VAL A 820 23.61 -38.74 38.77
CA VAL A 820 22.58 -37.73 38.46
C VAL A 820 22.78 -37.20 37.05
N GLU A 821 21.83 -37.53 36.17
CA GLU A 821 21.73 -36.92 34.85
C GLU A 821 21.09 -35.54 34.96
N LYS A 822 21.59 -34.56 34.21
CA LYS A 822 21.14 -33.17 34.27
C LYS A 822 20.34 -32.79 33.03
N ASN A 823 19.56 -31.71 33.14
CA ASN A 823 18.80 -31.11 32.04
C ASN A 823 17.70 -32.01 31.44
N LEU A 824 17.22 -33.01 32.20
CA LEU A 824 16.03 -33.74 31.80
C LEU A 824 14.80 -32.81 31.81
N ASN A 825 13.88 -33.05 30.87
CA ASN A 825 12.63 -32.31 30.77
C ASN A 825 11.52 -33.00 31.59
N ILE A 826 10.40 -32.30 31.76
CA ILE A 826 9.28 -32.71 32.62
C ILE A 826 8.68 -34.09 32.28
N THR A 827 8.85 -34.58 31.05
CA THR A 827 8.40 -35.95 30.69
C THR A 827 9.19 -37.05 31.40
N LYS A 828 10.37 -36.70 31.93
CA LYS A 828 11.28 -37.59 32.68
C LYS A 828 11.29 -37.29 34.18
N GLN A 829 10.27 -36.60 34.69
CA GLN A 829 10.18 -36.22 36.10
C GLN A 829 10.34 -37.43 37.03
N GLU A 830 9.80 -38.59 36.67
CA GLU A 830 9.93 -39.79 37.49
C GLU A 830 11.37 -40.29 37.59
N GLU A 831 12.17 -40.18 36.52
CA GLU A 831 13.60 -40.52 36.55
C GLU A 831 14.36 -39.57 37.49
N VAL A 832 14.02 -38.27 37.48
CA VAL A 832 14.57 -37.27 38.41
C VAL A 832 14.17 -37.56 39.87
N ASN A 833 12.92 -37.96 40.11
CA ASN A 833 12.46 -38.37 41.43
C ASN A 833 13.24 -39.60 41.93
N ILE A 834 13.50 -40.58 41.06
CA ILE A 834 14.29 -41.78 41.38
C ILE A 834 15.74 -41.41 41.74
N MET A 835 16.35 -40.45 41.04
CA MET A 835 17.70 -39.97 41.37
C MET A 835 17.75 -39.39 42.79
N ALA A 836 16.77 -38.56 43.16
CA ALA A 836 16.68 -37.99 44.51
C ALA A 836 16.53 -39.10 45.56
N ASN A 837 15.59 -40.02 45.36
CA ASN A 837 15.34 -41.15 46.25
C ASN A 837 16.57 -42.06 46.41
N THR A 838 17.35 -42.24 45.33
CA THR A 838 18.57 -43.06 45.36
C THR A 838 19.65 -42.43 46.23
N ILE A 839 19.82 -41.10 46.17
CA ILE A 839 20.75 -40.36 47.03
C ILE A 839 20.27 -40.39 48.48
N GLU A 840 18.98 -40.16 48.73
CA GLU A 840 18.41 -40.22 50.08
C GLU A 840 18.56 -41.62 50.71
N LYS A 841 18.35 -42.67 49.91
CA LYS A 841 18.58 -44.05 50.35
C LYS A 841 20.05 -44.28 50.70
N ALA A 842 20.98 -43.88 49.82
CA ALA A 842 22.41 -44.02 50.08
C ALA A 842 22.87 -43.24 51.34
N LEU A 843 22.24 -42.10 51.62
CA LEU A 843 22.46 -41.35 52.86
C LEU A 843 22.00 -42.11 54.11
N ASN A 844 20.80 -42.70 54.04
CA ASN A 844 20.24 -43.46 55.16
C ASN A 844 20.99 -44.78 55.44
N GLU A 845 21.65 -45.33 54.42
CA GLU A 845 22.42 -46.58 54.51
C GLU A 845 23.91 -46.36 54.86
N LEU A 846 24.32 -45.13 55.21
CA LEU A 846 25.68 -44.84 55.65
C LEU A 846 26.05 -45.62 56.92
N GLN A 847 27.21 -46.27 56.89
CA GLN A 847 27.69 -47.09 58.00
C GLN A 847 28.78 -46.36 58.77
N TYR A 848 28.63 -46.23 60.09
CA TYR A 848 29.66 -45.64 60.94
C TYR A 848 30.92 -46.53 61.00
N LYS A 849 32.10 -45.92 61.12
CA LYS A 849 33.32 -46.63 61.48
C LYS A 849 33.18 -47.20 62.89
N SER A 850 33.83 -48.33 63.18
CA SER A 850 33.98 -48.82 64.55
C SER A 850 34.69 -47.78 65.42
N ALA A 851 34.35 -47.72 66.70
CA ALA A 851 35.13 -46.97 67.68
C ALA A 851 36.51 -47.60 67.84
N ASP A 852 37.48 -46.78 68.20
CA ASP A 852 38.85 -47.21 68.51
C ASP A 852 38.90 -47.79 69.93
N TYR A 853 39.02 -49.11 70.03
CA TYR A 853 39.13 -49.84 71.29
C TYR A 853 40.57 -50.04 71.76
N SER A 854 41.56 -49.51 71.05
CA SER A 854 42.98 -49.77 71.34
C SER A 854 43.37 -49.45 72.79
N GLN A 855 42.76 -48.41 73.39
CA GLN A 855 42.97 -48.07 74.80
C GLN A 855 42.31 -49.06 75.76
N VAL A 856 41.07 -49.49 75.47
CA VAL A 856 40.37 -50.53 76.25
C VAL A 856 41.14 -51.84 76.21
N GLU A 857 41.60 -52.25 75.03
CA GLU A 857 42.41 -53.46 74.85
C GLU A 857 43.73 -53.39 75.65
N THR A 858 44.38 -52.22 75.64
CA THR A 858 45.60 -51.97 76.43
C THR A 858 45.32 -52.08 77.93
N ALA A 859 44.23 -51.46 78.41
CA ALA A 859 43.83 -51.50 79.82
C ALA A 859 43.46 -52.92 80.29
N ILE A 860 42.71 -53.69 79.48
CA ILE A 860 42.41 -55.11 79.75
C ILE A 860 43.68 -55.93 79.82
N LYS A 861 44.64 -55.70 78.91
CA LYS A 861 45.91 -56.41 78.92
C LYS A 861 46.68 -56.15 80.22
N LYS A 862 46.80 -54.88 80.63
CA LYS A 862 47.40 -54.53 81.93
C LYS A 862 46.70 -55.22 83.09
N ALA A 863 45.36 -55.26 83.08
CA ALA A 863 44.59 -55.94 84.12
C ALA A 863 44.89 -57.45 84.20
N ASN A 864 45.03 -58.11 83.04
CA ASN A 864 45.33 -59.53 82.95
C ASN A 864 46.75 -59.89 83.41
N ASP A 865 47.71 -58.97 83.25
CA ASP A 865 49.10 -59.18 83.65
C ASP A 865 49.33 -59.09 85.19
N ILE A 866 48.29 -58.77 85.97
CA ILE A 866 48.36 -58.65 87.44
C ILE A 866 48.41 -60.03 88.11
N ASN A 867 49.38 -60.23 89.01
CA ASN A 867 49.44 -61.44 89.83
C ASN A 867 48.37 -61.43 90.94
N ARG A 868 47.23 -62.05 90.64
CA ARG A 868 46.01 -62.04 91.44
C ARG A 868 46.17 -62.62 92.86
N ASN A 869 47.16 -63.48 93.10
CA ASN A 869 47.36 -64.11 94.42
C ASN A 869 47.76 -63.12 95.53
N LEU A 870 48.22 -61.92 95.16
CA LEU A 870 48.70 -60.90 96.08
C LEU A 870 47.59 -59.97 96.60
N TYR A 871 46.40 -60.02 96.00
CA TYR A 871 45.32 -59.06 96.24
C TYR A 871 44.07 -59.71 96.86
N THR A 872 43.28 -58.92 97.59
CA THR A 872 42.04 -59.37 98.24
C THR A 872 40.97 -59.70 97.20
N GLU A 873 40.11 -60.68 97.51
CA GLU A 873 39.05 -61.12 96.58
C GLU A 873 38.08 -59.98 96.22
N ASP A 874 37.75 -59.11 97.18
CA ASP A 874 36.83 -57.99 96.95
C ASP A 874 37.38 -56.95 95.97
N SER A 875 38.69 -56.65 96.02
CA SER A 875 39.30 -55.66 95.11
C SER A 875 39.47 -56.21 93.69
N LEU A 876 39.79 -57.50 93.55
CA LEU A 876 39.84 -58.18 92.24
C LEU A 876 38.46 -58.30 91.59
N LYS A 877 37.39 -58.43 92.37
CA LYS A 877 36.01 -58.47 91.88
C LYS A 877 35.60 -57.15 91.19
N ILE A 878 36.06 -56.00 91.71
CA ILE A 878 35.81 -54.68 91.11
C ILE A 878 36.52 -54.57 89.75
N LEU A 879 37.75 -55.09 89.65
CA LEU A 879 38.50 -55.13 88.40
C LEU A 879 37.81 -56.03 87.35
N ASP A 880 37.37 -57.24 87.74
CA ASP A 880 36.65 -58.13 86.84
C ASP A 880 35.30 -57.54 86.40
N GLN A 881 34.61 -56.80 87.27
CA GLN A 881 33.39 -56.08 86.92
C GLN A 881 33.66 -54.98 85.88
N ALA A 882 34.74 -54.21 86.01
CA ALA A 882 35.11 -53.18 85.03
C ALA A 882 35.47 -53.79 83.66
N ILE A 883 36.16 -54.93 83.63
CA ILE A 883 36.49 -55.65 82.38
C ILE A 883 35.23 -56.24 81.73
N ASN A 884 34.35 -56.86 82.52
CA ASN A 884 33.11 -57.46 82.01
C ASN A 884 32.07 -56.43 81.57
N ALA A 885 32.18 -55.18 82.04
CA ALA A 885 31.33 -54.07 81.62
C ALA A 885 31.75 -53.43 80.29
N VAL A 886 32.83 -53.90 79.66
CA VAL A 886 33.23 -53.44 78.33
C VAL A 886 32.20 -53.91 77.29
N GLU A 887 31.44 -52.96 76.76
CA GLU A 887 30.56 -53.20 75.63
C GLU A 887 31.38 -53.21 74.35
N LYS A 888 31.20 -54.24 73.52
CA LYS A 888 31.91 -54.43 72.25
C LYS A 888 31.12 -53.86 71.08
N ASP A 889 31.81 -53.66 69.96
CA ASP A 889 31.22 -53.28 68.67
C ASP A 889 30.54 -51.88 68.66
N LEU A 890 30.90 -51.00 69.59
CA LEU A 890 30.48 -49.61 69.52
C LEU A 890 31.12 -48.92 68.31
N ASN A 891 30.39 -47.98 67.72
CA ASN A 891 30.86 -47.19 66.59
C ASN A 891 31.46 -45.85 67.04
N ILE A 892 32.14 -45.17 66.12
CA ILE A 892 32.91 -43.94 66.38
C ILE A 892 32.09 -42.80 67.00
N THR A 893 30.74 -42.79 66.90
CA THR A 893 29.91 -41.79 67.60
C THR A 893 29.89 -41.99 69.12
N LYS A 894 30.21 -43.19 69.58
CA LYS A 894 30.30 -43.60 70.98
C LYS A 894 31.73 -43.67 71.49
N GLN A 895 32.69 -43.07 70.77
CA GLN A 895 34.11 -43.11 71.13
C GLN A 895 34.37 -42.69 72.58
N LYS A 896 33.68 -41.65 73.07
CA LYS A 896 33.82 -41.22 74.48
C LYS A 896 33.39 -42.27 75.50
N GLU A 897 32.41 -43.11 75.16
CA GLU A 897 31.96 -44.20 76.02
C GLU A 897 33.00 -45.33 76.02
N VAL A 898 33.60 -45.64 74.86
CA VAL A 898 34.72 -46.58 74.73
C VAL A 898 35.94 -46.10 75.50
N ASP A 899 36.32 -44.83 75.38
CA ASP A 899 37.42 -44.23 76.13
C ASP A 899 37.15 -44.32 77.66
N ALA A 900 35.91 -44.06 78.09
CA ALA A 900 35.51 -44.18 79.50
C ALA A 900 35.57 -45.62 80.04
N MET A 901 35.33 -46.64 79.19
CA MET A 901 35.51 -48.05 79.58
C MET A 901 36.99 -48.36 79.84
N ALA A 902 37.91 -47.82 79.02
CA ALA A 902 39.34 -47.96 79.24
C ALA A 902 39.76 -47.32 80.57
N ASP A 903 39.29 -46.09 80.82
CA ASP A 903 39.54 -45.37 82.06
C ASP A 903 39.00 -46.11 83.29
N ALA A 904 37.81 -46.72 83.19
CA ALA A 904 37.21 -47.48 84.28
C ALA A 904 38.04 -48.72 84.65
N ILE A 905 38.60 -49.43 83.67
CA ILE A 905 39.50 -50.57 83.90
C ILE A 905 40.81 -50.10 84.55
N GLU A 906 41.44 -49.06 84.01
CA GLU A 906 42.68 -48.48 84.58
C GLU A 906 42.47 -48.03 86.03
N LYS A 907 41.33 -47.40 86.32
CA LYS A 907 40.97 -46.97 87.68
C LYS A 907 40.77 -48.17 88.62
N ALA A 908 40.11 -49.22 88.15
CA ALA A 908 39.93 -50.43 88.96
C ALA A 908 41.26 -51.14 89.26
N ILE A 909 42.19 -51.17 88.30
CA ILE A 909 43.57 -51.64 88.51
C ILE A 909 44.26 -50.84 89.62
N ALA A 910 44.15 -49.51 89.57
CA ALA A 910 44.79 -48.63 90.53
C ALA A 910 44.28 -48.80 91.98
N THR A 911 43.08 -49.35 92.17
CA THR A 911 42.41 -49.52 93.48
C THR A 911 42.56 -50.91 94.12
N LEU A 912 43.42 -51.79 93.60
CA LEU A 912 43.63 -53.13 94.15
C LEU A 912 44.30 -53.14 95.53
N THR A 913 43.82 -53.97 96.46
CA THR A 913 44.26 -54.02 97.88
C THR A 913 44.93 -55.35 98.22
N LYS A 914 46.09 -55.36 98.91
CA LYS A 914 46.87 -56.59 99.25
C LYS A 914 46.39 -57.30 100.55
N LYS A 915 46.66 -58.60 100.73
CA LYS A 915 46.29 -59.42 101.92
C LYS A 915 47.27 -59.22 103.12
N GLU A 916 46.80 -59.15 104.38
CA GLU A 916 47.61 -58.91 105.62
C GLU A 916 47.91 -60.16 106.49
N ILE A 917 49.04 -60.17 107.24
CA ILE A 917 49.50 -61.16 108.26
C ILE A 917 49.92 -60.37 109.54
N PRO A 918 49.62 -60.83 110.79
CA PRO A 918 49.90 -60.08 112.03
C PRO A 918 51.34 -60.20 112.56
N ASP A 919 51.77 -59.19 113.32
CA ASP A 919 53.14 -58.66 113.41
C ASP A 919 53.75 -58.72 114.84
N ILE A 920 55.07 -58.97 115.01
CA ILE A 920 55.83 -58.66 116.25
C ILE A 920 57.32 -58.31 115.94
N ASN A 921 57.60 -57.00 115.87
CA ASN A 921 58.48 -56.21 116.76
C ASN A 921 60.04 -56.28 116.70
N VAL A 922 60.64 -55.10 116.43
CA VAL A 922 61.60 -54.29 117.24
C VAL A 922 62.81 -53.74 116.43
N ASN A 923 62.85 -52.40 116.30
CA ASN A 923 63.95 -51.40 116.19
C ASN A 923 65.43 -51.83 116.41
N PRO A 924 66.49 -51.14 115.85
CA PRO A 924 66.75 -49.70 116.11
C PRO A 924 67.59 -48.83 115.09
N VAL A 925 67.29 -47.51 115.04
CA VAL A 925 68.20 -46.31 115.18
C VAL A 925 69.27 -45.92 114.09
N VAL A 926 68.99 -44.78 113.38
CA VAL A 926 69.81 -43.53 113.15
C VAL A 926 71.05 -43.58 112.19
N PRO A 927 71.63 -42.49 111.56
CA PRO A 927 71.45 -41.00 111.68
C PRO A 927 71.46 -40.10 110.37
N ILE A 928 71.29 -38.77 110.59
CA ILE A 928 71.72 -37.53 109.84
C ILE A 928 70.84 -37.08 108.64
N ASN A 929 70.04 -35.98 108.68
CA ASN A 929 70.32 -34.50 108.62
C ASN A 929 70.94 -34.04 107.26
N PRO A 930 70.80 -32.78 106.73
CA PRO A 930 70.31 -31.55 107.37
C PRO A 930 69.43 -30.58 106.53
N ASP A 931 68.98 -29.51 107.21
CA ASP A 931 68.85 -28.09 106.80
C ASP A 931 68.04 -27.68 105.55
N VAL A 932 66.98 -26.85 105.67
CA VAL A 932 66.86 -25.42 106.05
C VAL A 932 66.84 -24.45 104.83
N SER A 933 65.75 -23.66 104.80
CA SER A 933 65.66 -22.22 104.45
C SER A 933 64.79 -21.78 103.25
N ASN A 934 63.78 -20.99 103.63
CA ASN A 934 63.39 -19.64 103.17
C ASN A 934 62.92 -19.32 101.73
N ASN A 935 61.72 -18.70 101.74
CA ASN A 935 61.34 -17.40 101.14
C ASN A 935 60.97 -17.29 99.63
N ASN A 936 59.71 -16.83 99.43
CA ASN A 936 59.28 -15.55 98.85
C ASN A 936 58.43 -15.51 97.54
N VAL A 937 57.27 -14.84 97.68
CA VAL A 937 56.68 -13.73 96.86
C VAL A 937 55.55 -14.01 95.81
N GLU A 938 54.35 -13.48 96.14
CA GLU A 938 53.33 -12.67 95.39
C GLU A 938 52.69 -13.15 94.05
N THR A 939 51.46 -12.79 93.60
CA THR A 939 50.37 -11.86 94.03
C THR A 939 49.01 -12.15 93.32
N ASN A 940 47.91 -11.75 93.99
CA ASN A 940 46.63 -11.11 93.57
C ASN A 940 45.43 -11.84 92.88
N ASP A 941 44.33 -12.05 93.64
CA ASP A 941 43.07 -11.24 93.76
C ASP A 941 42.33 -10.74 92.47
N ASN A 942 40.99 -10.61 92.34
CA ASN A 942 39.82 -10.72 93.25
C ASN A 942 38.43 -10.54 92.53
N THR A 943 37.36 -11.09 93.14
CA THR A 943 35.95 -10.64 93.37
C THR A 943 34.84 -10.19 92.34
N THR A 944 33.67 -10.87 92.44
CA THR A 944 32.21 -10.48 92.60
C THR A 944 31.29 -9.61 91.70
N ILE A 945 30.01 -10.08 91.59
CA ILE A 945 28.66 -9.43 91.79
C ILE A 945 27.73 -9.00 90.59
N ALA A 946 26.50 -9.57 90.59
CA ALA A 946 25.11 -9.07 90.42
C ALA A 946 24.36 -8.69 89.09
N PHE A 947 23.07 -9.14 89.07
CA PHE A 947 21.75 -8.54 88.73
C PHE A 947 21.27 -8.10 87.29
N TYR A 948 20.13 -8.68 86.89
CA TYR A 948 18.84 -8.17 86.30
C TYR A 948 18.67 -7.57 84.87
N ILE A 949 17.59 -8.06 84.20
CA ILE A 949 16.51 -7.46 83.37
C ILE A 949 16.81 -6.37 82.31
N GLY A 950 16.17 -6.50 81.12
CA GLY A 950 15.57 -5.33 80.42
C GLY A 950 15.58 -5.36 78.89
N THR A 951 14.39 -5.26 78.29
CA THR A 951 14.01 -5.30 76.86
C THR A 951 14.18 -3.98 76.08
N ILE A 952 13.85 -3.99 74.76
CA ILE A 952 13.35 -2.88 73.89
C ILE A 952 14.48 -1.99 73.26
N ILE A 953 14.57 -1.54 71.99
CA ILE A 953 13.69 -1.47 70.78
C ILE A 953 14.47 -0.83 69.58
N ILE A 954 13.88 -0.88 68.37
CA ILE A 954 14.01 0.01 67.18
C ILE A 954 15.18 -0.13 66.16
N THR A 955 14.77 -0.61 64.96
CA THR A 955 14.91 -0.09 63.57
C THR A 955 15.91 1.03 63.24
N VAL A 956 16.57 0.93 62.07
CA VAL A 956 16.65 1.97 61.01
C VAL A 956 17.23 1.36 59.71
N LEU A 957 16.60 1.71 58.58
CA LEU A 957 17.02 1.52 57.20
C LEU A 957 18.23 2.39 56.85
N ALA A 958 19.14 1.91 55.98
CA ALA A 958 19.88 2.79 55.06
C ALA A 958 20.45 2.03 53.84
N THR A 959 19.99 2.44 52.67
CA THR A 959 20.58 2.28 51.34
C THR A 959 22.00 2.84 51.23
N GLY A 960 22.83 2.24 50.39
CA GLY A 960 24.14 2.76 50.00
C GLY A 960 24.71 2.05 48.77
N VAL A 961 24.48 2.65 47.60
CA VAL A 961 25.16 2.42 46.30
C VAL A 961 26.69 2.55 46.46
N VAL A 962 27.48 1.82 45.64
CA VAL A 962 28.67 2.33 44.88
C VAL A 962 29.60 1.22 44.31
N LEU A 963 29.64 1.20 42.96
CA LEU A 963 30.78 1.11 42.02
C LEU A 963 31.60 -0.19 41.72
N VAL A 964 31.56 -0.53 40.41
CA VAL A 964 32.69 -0.61 39.43
C VAL A 964 33.37 -1.97 39.15
N LYS A 965 33.28 -2.43 37.89
CA LYS A 965 34.32 -2.59 36.80
C LYS A 965 33.95 -3.81 35.93
N LYS A 966 33.58 -3.69 34.64
CA LYS A 966 34.35 -3.42 33.38
C LYS A 966 34.87 -4.71 32.68
N ARG A 967 34.49 -4.86 31.39
CA ARG A 967 35.21 -5.49 30.24
C ARG A 967 35.31 -7.04 30.23
N GLU A 968 35.21 -7.81 29.13
CA GLU A 968 35.52 -7.69 27.68
C GLU A 968 34.49 -8.53 26.86
N GLU A 969 33.89 -8.07 25.75
CA GLU A 969 34.35 -8.11 24.34
C GLU A 969 34.81 -9.50 23.83
N TYR A 970 33.95 -10.19 23.05
CA TYR A 970 34.09 -10.46 21.60
C TYR A 970 32.77 -10.95 21.01
#